data_AF-A0A952LN27-F1
#
_entry.id   AF-A0A952LN27-F1
#
_cell.length_a   1.000
_cell.length_b   1.000
_cell.length_c   1.000
_cell.angle_alpha   90.00
_cell.angle_beta   90.00
_cell.angle_gamma   90.00
#
_symmetry.space_group_name_H-M   'P 1'
#
loop_
_entity.id
_entity.type
_entity.pdbx_description
1 polymer ?
#
loop_
_entity_poly.entity_id
_entity_poly.type
_entity_poly.pdbx_seq_one_letter_code
_entity_poly.pdbx_strand_id
1 'polypeptide(L)'
;MLKSYLYLTAIALLSALSISHAQTSPNEIKYQDTTQPNRIAYTAHSALFDPHGQRIQPSVNELESWLDQQFRAASASPNVETQRRIKEMLSSARKLNLADPVVQSIILEALAIEERVPSFVHLAQLNHTIRREWFRNTLDRETFRQGFDAIHGLPVDLRSKLVELNLIGKNQQALGDIPAGEDYVALCRNEGVPTPPAWEAPNGMSRGDWDFEGELNTNLLDFGDPTEVWSFRSNSPEGVCIALPRFSSTSSDLIDETGIICLGTETGNACFYDLVNLEADKTYGIDEFQAGANLMSGGICSDCHAGENPFIVHPDETLDLGAEIRSPVWHVPLVKPSWPQNPGPSNILDLIDLPAGQRECKDCHHTNFAGRLPDVNALNLATFATSLNQSGISLYCKMVLKRALSGFPNPSGTQGPTMGLTPMGELDEAFDTHRNAMLALCQQEVPPPGQVPVPDDDREIVSPPLIGPLYACAESVEVRGAIHNAEVVLTINGADLSPVIADSSESIQFAVLPLVKGDLVSARQSIDGQMKSSPTLEVISHLDDYPDGLPAPEIDPHLVHQCGHTIAIRHVEGAIVSVTVNGGDDIRFTNGGDWTYVRPGKSPFDLDDTFVAQQFMCEDASALSDSVTAVAPPNPMPTPMLDPNPPLVDQPYLAISSLANGALTVVEENGTGQVASFSSAINRHPEVNVENGLGRLVQAGDQFQIVSTLCEDVKFEPEPARPCESLPVPHIETPIVGKMSITVTDYVPGARILVWDESDAKIGDGSGTEVGLTRSIVQGDILTVAQRLGNCMSEEAYQVAAVCISEKDCDLD
;
A
#
# COMPACT_ATOMS: atom_id res chain seq x y z
N MET A 1 12.33 -58.71 -40.73
CA MET A 1 11.12 -59.57 -40.64
C MET A 1 11.09 -60.12 -39.23
N LEU A 2 10.12 -59.75 -38.40
CA LEU A 2 8.70 -60.18 -38.37
C LEU A 2 8.52 -61.44 -37.51
N LYS A 3 7.73 -61.28 -36.43
CA LYS A 3 7.00 -62.31 -35.67
C LYS A 3 7.81 -63.27 -34.77
N SER A 4 7.24 -63.81 -33.68
CA SER A 4 6.16 -63.41 -32.74
C SER A 4 5.85 -64.63 -31.87
N TYR A 5 5.44 -64.44 -30.60
CA TYR A 5 4.34 -65.16 -29.89
C TYR A 5 4.37 -66.71 -29.82
N LEU A 6 3.85 -67.40 -28.79
CA LEU A 6 3.43 -67.12 -27.40
C LEU A 6 3.08 -68.50 -26.77
N TYR A 7 2.51 -68.51 -25.55
CA TYR A 7 1.90 -69.62 -24.80
C TYR A 7 2.85 -70.63 -24.14
N LEU A 8 2.63 -71.15 -22.92
CA LEU A 8 1.91 -70.80 -21.68
C LEU A 8 1.57 -72.14 -20.98
N THR A 9 1.66 -72.15 -19.64
CA THR A 9 0.93 -73.03 -18.69
C THR A 9 1.17 -74.57 -18.69
N ALA A 10 1.11 -75.30 -17.57
CA ALA A 10 1.16 -74.99 -16.12
C ALA A 10 1.19 -76.31 -15.28
N ILE A 11 1.17 -76.18 -13.93
CA ILE A 11 0.72 -77.17 -12.90
C ILE A 11 1.72 -78.31 -12.50
N ALA A 12 1.86 -78.75 -11.23
CA ALA A 12 1.73 -78.16 -9.88
C ALA A 12 2.17 -79.14 -8.74
N LEU A 13 2.42 -78.59 -7.53
CA LEU A 13 2.15 -79.11 -6.16
C LEU A 13 3.03 -80.17 -5.43
N LEU A 14 3.35 -79.81 -4.17
CA LEU A 14 3.58 -80.63 -2.93
C LEU A 14 4.86 -81.51 -2.87
N SER A 15 5.68 -81.54 -1.80
CA SER A 15 5.67 -80.93 -0.44
C SER A 15 7.15 -80.61 -0.01
N ALA A 16 7.56 -80.17 1.19
CA ALA A 16 6.95 -79.99 2.51
C ALA A 16 7.68 -78.89 3.35
N LEU A 17 7.43 -78.81 4.66
CA LEU A 17 8.13 -77.96 5.66
C LEU A 17 9.37 -78.69 6.23
N SER A 18 10.37 -78.10 6.91
CA SER A 18 10.46 -76.89 7.77
C SER A 18 11.94 -76.37 7.78
N ILE A 19 12.45 -75.40 8.58
CA ILE A 19 11.92 -74.63 9.74
C ILE A 19 12.61 -73.23 9.83
N SER A 20 12.00 -72.33 10.60
CA SER A 20 12.39 -70.95 11.01
C SER A 20 13.81 -70.36 10.75
N HIS A 21 13.83 -69.16 10.15
CA HIS A 21 14.42 -67.95 10.75
C HIS A 21 13.49 -66.75 10.48
N ALA A 22 13.30 -65.86 11.46
CA ALA A 22 12.40 -64.72 11.33
C ALA A 22 13.14 -63.50 10.75
N GLN A 23 12.62 -62.94 9.66
CA GLN A 23 12.91 -61.58 9.22
C GLN A 23 11.62 -60.78 9.27
N THR A 24 11.58 -59.76 10.12
CA THR A 24 10.53 -58.74 10.10
C THR A 24 10.78 -57.83 8.91
N SER A 25 9.84 -57.80 7.97
CA SER A 25 9.84 -56.82 6.88
C SER A 25 9.81 -55.39 7.44
N PRO A 26 10.49 -54.42 6.83
CA PRO A 26 10.15 -53.02 7.02
C PRO A 26 8.67 -52.83 6.65
N ASN A 27 7.96 -51.96 7.38
CA ASN A 27 6.59 -51.62 7.04
C ASN A 27 6.55 -50.90 5.69
N GLU A 28 5.73 -51.40 4.79
CA GLU A 28 5.36 -50.72 3.55
C GLU A 28 4.52 -49.50 3.93
N ILE A 29 5.15 -48.31 3.96
CA ILE A 29 4.44 -47.05 4.15
C ILE A 29 3.54 -46.87 2.93
N LYS A 30 2.23 -47.06 3.14
CA LYS A 30 1.23 -46.73 2.12
C LYS A 30 1.33 -45.24 1.85
N TYR A 31 1.69 -44.88 0.61
CA TYR A 31 1.50 -43.53 0.12
C TYR A 31 0.02 -43.15 0.32
N GLN A 32 -0.23 -42.16 1.18
CA GLN A 32 -1.54 -41.51 1.21
C GLN A 32 -1.73 -40.74 -0.10
N ASP A 33 -2.98 -40.74 -0.58
CA ASP A 33 -3.37 -40.06 -1.80
C ASP A 33 -3.19 -38.54 -1.60
N THR A 34 -2.22 -37.94 -2.30
CA THR A 34 -1.84 -36.54 -2.15
C THR A 34 -2.79 -35.58 -2.86
N THR A 35 -4.02 -36.02 -3.14
CA THR A 35 -5.06 -35.26 -3.86
C THR A 35 -5.99 -34.48 -2.93
N GLN A 36 -5.92 -34.67 -1.61
CA GLN A 36 -6.61 -33.74 -0.69
C GLN A 36 -5.88 -32.40 -0.66
N PRO A 37 -6.57 -31.27 -0.97
CA PRO A 37 -5.96 -29.95 -0.88
C PRO A 37 -5.56 -29.68 0.58
N ASN A 38 -4.44 -28.98 0.75
CA ASN A 38 -3.90 -28.75 2.08
C ASN A 38 -4.88 -27.85 2.87
N ARG A 39 -5.40 -28.38 3.98
CA ARG A 39 -6.45 -27.72 4.77
C ARG A 39 -5.95 -26.47 5.49
N ILE A 40 -4.63 -26.32 5.67
CA ILE A 40 -4.01 -25.15 6.29
C ILE A 40 -3.46 -24.25 5.18
N ALA A 41 -4.11 -23.11 4.95
CA ALA A 41 -3.78 -22.17 3.90
C ALA A 41 -2.91 -21.00 4.40
N TYR A 42 -3.28 -20.41 5.53
CA TYR A 42 -2.61 -19.23 6.08
C TYR A 42 -2.80 -19.12 7.60
N THR A 43 -2.16 -18.10 8.18
CA THR A 43 -2.28 -17.74 9.59
C THR A 43 -2.51 -16.23 9.73
N ALA A 44 -3.29 -15.86 10.74
CA ALA A 44 -3.50 -14.48 11.18
C ALA A 44 -3.95 -14.54 12.64
N HIS A 45 -3.61 -13.53 13.45
CA HIS A 45 -4.03 -13.48 14.86
C HIS A 45 -3.80 -14.82 15.57
N SER A 46 -2.55 -15.27 15.42
CA SER A 46 -2.05 -16.51 16.00
C SER A 46 -2.82 -17.81 15.68
N ALA A 47 -3.80 -17.78 14.77
CA ALA A 47 -4.70 -18.87 14.44
C ALA A 47 -4.47 -19.39 13.02
N LEU A 48 -4.80 -20.67 12.79
CA LEU A 48 -4.70 -21.31 11.47
C LEU A 48 -6.04 -21.23 10.74
N PHE A 49 -5.98 -20.93 9.44
CA PHE A 49 -7.15 -20.79 8.57
C PHE A 49 -7.05 -21.70 7.34
N ASP A 50 -8.21 -22.11 6.84
CA ASP A 50 -8.34 -22.87 5.60
C ASP A 50 -8.45 -21.96 4.35
N PRO A 51 -8.47 -22.51 3.11
CA PRO A 51 -8.60 -21.71 1.89
C PRO A 51 -9.91 -20.91 1.77
N HIS A 52 -10.91 -21.21 2.61
CA HIS A 52 -12.17 -20.47 2.69
C HIS A 52 -12.16 -19.41 3.80
N GLY A 53 -11.04 -19.27 4.52
CA GLY A 53 -10.89 -18.35 5.64
C GLY A 53 -11.59 -18.80 6.92
N GLN A 54 -11.93 -20.08 7.07
CA GLN A 54 -12.48 -20.59 8.32
C GLN A 54 -11.35 -20.89 9.31
N ARG A 55 -11.47 -20.42 10.57
CA ARG A 55 -10.52 -20.79 11.64
C ARG A 55 -10.61 -22.30 11.84
N ILE A 56 -9.47 -22.97 11.83
CA ILE A 56 -9.37 -24.41 12.02
C ILE A 56 -8.48 -24.75 13.21
N GLN A 57 -8.79 -25.89 13.82
CA GLN A 57 -7.92 -26.57 14.78
C GLN A 57 -7.44 -27.86 14.11
N PRO A 58 -6.27 -27.87 13.45
CA PRO A 58 -5.76 -29.08 12.81
C PRO A 58 -5.32 -30.11 13.85
N SER A 59 -5.49 -31.39 13.53
CA SER A 59 -4.91 -32.47 14.33
C SER A 59 -3.38 -32.50 14.20
N VAL A 60 -2.69 -33.11 15.17
CA VAL A 60 -1.22 -33.30 15.13
C VAL A 60 -0.76 -33.87 13.79
N ASN A 61 -1.44 -34.90 13.28
CA ASN A 61 -1.11 -35.53 12.00
C ASN A 61 -1.22 -34.57 10.80
N GLU A 62 -2.14 -33.59 10.83
CA GLU A 62 -2.28 -32.59 9.77
C GLU A 62 -1.14 -31.56 9.83
N LEU A 63 -0.76 -31.12 11.03
CA LEU A 63 0.40 -30.24 11.26
C LEU A 63 1.71 -30.92 10.81
N GLU A 64 1.88 -32.20 11.14
CA GLU A 64 3.05 -32.99 10.73
C GLU A 64 3.08 -33.23 9.22
N SER A 65 1.94 -33.59 8.61
CA SER A 65 1.84 -33.75 7.15
C SER A 65 2.11 -32.45 6.40
N TRP A 66 1.70 -31.31 6.94
CA TRP A 66 2.02 -29.98 6.38
C TRP A 66 3.53 -29.71 6.44
N LEU A 67 4.15 -29.88 7.62
CA LEU A 67 5.58 -29.64 7.82
C LEU A 67 6.44 -30.52 6.90
N ASP A 68 6.07 -31.80 6.78
CA ASP A 68 6.75 -32.78 5.92
C ASP A 68 6.56 -32.47 4.41
N GLN A 69 5.41 -31.93 4.01
CA GLN A 69 5.21 -31.41 2.65
C GLN A 69 6.12 -30.21 2.35
N GLN A 70 6.14 -29.21 3.23
CA GLN A 70 6.94 -27.99 3.02
C GLN A 70 8.43 -28.26 3.09
N PHE A 71 8.86 -29.10 4.04
CA PHE A 71 10.25 -29.50 4.16
C PHE A 71 10.73 -30.28 2.93
N ARG A 72 9.89 -31.12 2.32
CA ARG A 72 10.18 -31.76 1.02
C ARG A 72 10.32 -30.74 -0.10
N ALA A 73 9.42 -29.75 -0.19
CA ALA A 73 9.48 -28.72 -1.22
C ALA A 73 10.79 -27.90 -1.11
N ALA A 74 11.13 -27.41 0.07
CA ALA A 74 12.38 -26.71 0.34
C ALA A 74 13.62 -27.59 0.06
N SER A 75 13.59 -28.87 0.47
CA SER A 75 14.66 -29.84 0.20
C SER A 75 14.84 -30.19 -1.28
N ALA A 76 13.80 -29.99 -2.09
CA ALA A 76 13.82 -30.18 -3.54
C ALA A 76 14.23 -28.91 -4.32
N SER A 77 14.54 -27.80 -3.62
CA SER A 77 15.00 -26.55 -4.24
C SER A 77 16.17 -26.80 -5.22
N PRO A 78 16.16 -26.19 -6.42
CA PRO A 78 17.26 -26.32 -7.37
C PRO A 78 18.55 -25.62 -6.90
N ASN A 79 18.46 -24.75 -5.88
CA ASN A 79 19.61 -24.05 -5.32
C ASN A 79 20.50 -25.00 -4.50
N VAL A 80 21.71 -25.23 -5.00
CA VAL A 80 22.72 -26.12 -4.39
C VAL A 80 23.14 -25.64 -3.00
N GLU A 81 23.15 -24.33 -2.77
CA GLU A 81 23.53 -23.73 -1.49
C GLU A 81 22.44 -23.98 -0.44
N THR A 82 21.17 -23.76 -0.77
CA THR A 82 20.00 -24.13 0.04
C THR A 82 20.05 -25.62 0.42
N GLN A 83 20.28 -26.51 -0.55
CA GLN A 83 20.40 -27.95 -0.27
C GLN A 83 21.58 -28.30 0.64
N ARG A 84 22.71 -27.60 0.52
CA ARG A 84 23.87 -27.77 1.40
C ARG A 84 23.52 -27.32 2.82
N ARG A 85 22.90 -26.15 2.96
CA ARG A 85 22.45 -25.57 4.23
C ARG A 85 21.48 -26.49 4.96
N ILE A 86 20.45 -27.01 4.28
CA ILE A 86 19.49 -27.98 4.83
C ILE A 86 20.20 -29.22 5.39
N LYS A 87 21.17 -29.79 4.65
CA LYS A 87 21.93 -30.99 5.09
C LYS A 87 22.77 -30.71 6.33
N GLU A 88 23.39 -29.52 6.42
CA GLU A 88 24.15 -29.08 7.59
C GLU A 88 23.26 -28.87 8.81
N MET A 89 22.11 -28.22 8.63
CA MET A 89 21.12 -28.03 9.69
C MET A 89 20.54 -29.35 10.20
N LEU A 90 20.15 -30.27 9.30
CA LEU A 90 19.71 -31.62 9.67
C LEU A 90 20.77 -32.36 10.50
N SER A 91 22.04 -32.26 10.12
CA SER A 91 23.17 -32.86 10.85
C SER A 91 23.33 -32.30 12.26
N SER A 92 23.11 -30.99 12.44
CA SER A 92 23.15 -30.34 13.75
C SER A 92 21.90 -30.64 14.59
N ALA A 93 20.69 -30.54 14.02
CA ALA A 93 19.43 -30.77 14.73
C ALA A 93 19.30 -32.22 15.24
N ARG A 94 19.82 -33.21 14.49
CA ARG A 94 19.89 -34.62 14.94
C ARG A 94 20.67 -34.82 16.24
N LYS A 95 21.57 -33.90 16.63
CA LYS A 95 22.29 -33.97 17.92
C LYS A 95 21.39 -33.70 19.12
N LEU A 96 20.23 -33.06 18.91
CA LEU A 96 19.27 -32.72 19.96
C LEU A 96 18.19 -33.79 20.19
N ASN A 97 18.11 -34.83 19.35
CA ASN A 97 17.11 -35.91 19.44
C ASN A 97 15.65 -35.37 19.50
N LEU A 98 15.35 -34.40 18.65
CA LEU A 98 14.02 -33.81 18.51
C LEU A 98 13.14 -34.69 17.62
N ALA A 99 11.82 -34.53 17.73
CA ALA A 99 10.88 -35.08 16.77
C ALA A 99 11.09 -34.44 15.38
N ASP A 100 10.94 -35.22 14.31
CA ASP A 100 11.16 -34.76 12.94
C ASP A 100 10.36 -33.48 12.57
N PRO A 101 9.08 -33.30 12.97
CA PRO A 101 8.32 -32.07 12.69
C PRO A 101 8.97 -30.81 13.28
N VAL A 102 9.53 -30.92 14.50
CA VAL A 102 10.25 -29.81 15.16
C VAL A 102 11.52 -29.49 14.39
N VAL A 103 12.28 -30.51 13.94
CA VAL A 103 13.47 -30.32 13.10
C VAL A 103 13.13 -29.66 11.78
N GLN A 104 12.07 -30.13 11.10
CA GLN A 104 11.59 -29.58 9.84
C GLN A 104 11.22 -28.11 9.99
N SER A 105 10.45 -27.77 11.03
CA SER A 105 10.06 -26.39 11.31
C SER A 105 11.23 -25.45 11.56
N ILE A 106 12.22 -25.86 12.37
CA ILE A 106 13.41 -25.04 12.66
C ILE A 106 14.21 -24.77 11.37
N ILE A 107 14.27 -25.73 10.45
CA ILE A 107 14.96 -25.54 9.17
C ILE A 107 14.18 -24.61 8.25
N LEU A 108 12.86 -24.78 8.13
CA LEU A 108 12.01 -23.90 7.33
C LEU A 108 12.10 -22.44 7.79
N GLU A 109 12.13 -22.19 9.09
CA GLU A 109 12.30 -20.85 9.66
C GLU A 109 13.69 -20.25 9.37
N ALA A 110 14.76 -21.03 9.53
CA ALA A 110 16.10 -20.50 9.27
C ALA A 110 16.32 -20.18 7.78
N LEU A 111 15.83 -21.04 6.87
CA LEU A 111 15.84 -20.75 5.43
C LEU A 111 15.08 -19.46 5.13
N ALA A 112 13.91 -19.29 5.76
CA ALA A 112 13.06 -18.14 5.55
C ALA A 112 13.70 -16.82 6.02
N ILE A 113 14.54 -16.86 7.06
CA ILE A 113 15.31 -15.70 7.53
C ILE A 113 16.59 -15.50 6.68
N GLU A 114 17.24 -16.56 6.21
CA GLU A 114 18.54 -16.48 5.52
C GLU A 114 18.43 -16.04 4.05
N GLU A 115 17.45 -16.50 3.29
CA GLU A 115 17.43 -16.27 1.83
C GLU A 115 16.94 -14.88 1.41
N ARG A 116 16.44 -14.05 2.34
CA ARG A 116 15.92 -12.69 2.10
C ARG A 116 14.87 -12.54 0.99
N VAL A 117 14.30 -13.63 0.48
CA VAL A 117 13.21 -13.58 -0.52
C VAL A 117 11.91 -13.18 0.20
N PRO A 118 11.18 -12.14 -0.24
CA PRO A 118 9.91 -11.72 0.40
C PRO A 118 8.92 -12.86 0.57
N SER A 119 8.89 -13.77 -0.42
CA SER A 119 8.11 -15.01 -0.44
C SER A 119 8.23 -15.90 0.82
N PHE A 120 9.33 -15.80 1.56
CA PHE A 120 9.57 -16.59 2.76
C PHE A 120 8.95 -16.04 4.04
N VAL A 121 8.52 -14.77 4.07
CA VAL A 121 8.00 -14.14 5.30
C VAL A 121 6.69 -14.81 5.75
N HIS A 122 5.71 -14.97 4.86
CA HIS A 122 4.47 -15.70 5.15
C HIS A 122 4.72 -17.17 5.50
N LEU A 123 5.73 -17.83 4.90
CA LEU A 123 6.13 -19.18 5.29
C LEU A 123 6.71 -19.21 6.72
N ALA A 124 7.57 -18.26 7.10
CA ALA A 124 8.08 -18.18 8.47
C ALA A 124 6.94 -18.00 9.49
N GLN A 125 6.01 -17.09 9.21
CA GLN A 125 4.81 -16.84 10.03
C GLN A 125 3.95 -18.12 10.18
N LEU A 126 3.61 -18.77 9.06
CA LEU A 126 2.77 -19.97 9.06
C LEU A 126 3.46 -21.16 9.73
N ASN A 127 4.74 -21.38 9.44
CA ASN A 127 5.57 -22.40 10.08
C ASN A 127 5.70 -22.17 11.59
N HIS A 128 5.83 -20.91 12.04
CA HIS A 128 5.81 -20.57 13.45
C HIS A 128 4.46 -20.95 14.08
N THR A 129 3.34 -20.52 13.51
CA THR A 129 2.00 -20.84 14.04
C THR A 129 1.77 -22.35 14.12
N ILE A 130 2.12 -23.09 13.06
CA ILE A 130 2.01 -24.56 13.00
C ILE A 130 2.89 -25.24 14.05
N ARG A 131 4.11 -24.74 14.29
CA ARG A 131 4.98 -25.25 15.36
C ARG A 131 4.38 -25.02 16.74
N ARG A 132 3.84 -23.83 17.00
CA ARG A 132 3.13 -23.52 18.26
C ARG A 132 1.94 -24.44 18.46
N GLU A 133 1.12 -24.63 17.43
CA GLU A 133 -0.01 -25.56 17.45
C GLU A 133 0.42 -27.01 17.68
N TRP A 134 1.53 -27.44 17.08
CA TRP A 134 2.06 -28.79 17.30
C TRP A 134 2.46 -28.98 18.77
N PHE A 135 3.17 -28.02 19.37
CA PHE A 135 3.51 -28.06 20.79
C PHE A 135 2.27 -27.96 21.70
N ARG A 136 1.28 -27.12 21.37
CA ARG A 136 0.01 -26.99 22.10
C ARG A 136 -0.78 -28.31 22.16
N ASN A 137 -0.70 -29.12 21.10
CA ASN A 137 -1.39 -30.40 20.99
C ASN A 137 -0.58 -31.62 21.48
N THR A 138 0.73 -31.48 21.73
CA THR A 138 1.63 -32.60 22.10
C THR A 138 2.23 -32.49 23.50
N LEU A 139 2.34 -31.28 24.06
CA LEU A 139 2.72 -31.04 25.45
C LEU A 139 1.47 -31.01 26.35
N ASP A 140 1.64 -31.24 27.64
CA ASP A 140 0.58 -30.91 28.60
C ASP A 140 0.46 -29.38 28.77
N ARG A 141 -0.75 -28.93 29.16
CA ARG A 141 -1.10 -27.51 29.26
C ARG A 141 -0.18 -26.71 30.21
N GLU A 142 0.36 -27.35 31.24
CA GLU A 142 1.20 -26.66 32.23
C GLU A 142 2.63 -26.48 31.69
N THR A 143 3.21 -27.54 31.12
CA THR A 143 4.51 -27.47 30.42
C THR A 143 4.47 -26.46 29.27
N PHE A 144 3.40 -26.42 28.49
CA PHE A 144 3.22 -25.44 27.43
C PHE A 144 3.10 -24.00 27.98
N ARG A 145 2.48 -23.77 29.14
CA ARG A 145 2.35 -22.43 29.73
C ARG A 145 3.65 -21.94 30.38
N GLN A 146 4.30 -22.76 31.19
CA GLN A 146 5.46 -22.33 31.99
C GLN A 146 6.79 -22.37 31.22
N GLY A 147 6.88 -23.21 30.18
CA GLY A 147 8.15 -23.53 29.52
C GLY A 147 8.30 -23.04 28.09
N PHE A 148 7.33 -22.29 27.54
CA PHE A 148 7.26 -21.97 26.13
C PHE A 148 7.56 -20.49 25.84
N ASP A 149 8.46 -20.25 24.89
CA ASP A 149 8.80 -18.95 24.36
C ASP A 149 7.82 -18.60 23.23
N ALA A 150 6.87 -17.71 23.51
CA ALA A 150 5.84 -17.31 22.55
C ALA A 150 6.43 -16.57 21.32
N ILE A 151 7.53 -15.83 21.49
CA ILE A 151 8.20 -15.09 20.40
C ILE A 151 8.86 -16.07 19.42
N HIS A 152 9.31 -17.24 19.89
CA HIS A 152 10.02 -18.24 19.10
C HIS A 152 9.20 -19.49 18.82
N GLY A 153 7.99 -19.63 19.36
CA GLY A 153 7.16 -20.81 19.15
C GLY A 153 7.86 -22.11 19.60
N LEU A 154 8.66 -22.06 20.66
CA LEU A 154 9.59 -23.12 21.09
C LEU A 154 9.68 -23.20 22.62
N PRO A 155 9.87 -24.38 23.22
CA PRO A 155 10.30 -24.48 24.61
C PRO A 155 11.60 -23.70 24.88
N VAL A 156 11.68 -22.99 26.00
CA VAL A 156 12.81 -22.10 26.36
C VAL A 156 14.14 -22.86 26.41
N ASP A 157 14.14 -24.07 26.98
CA ASP A 157 15.34 -24.92 27.05
C ASP A 157 15.80 -25.41 25.67
N LEU A 158 14.85 -25.62 24.75
CA LEU A 158 15.12 -25.97 23.36
C LEU A 158 15.66 -24.77 22.60
N ARG A 159 15.07 -23.58 22.75
CA ARG A 159 15.57 -22.33 22.17
C ARG A 159 17.04 -22.11 22.53
N SER A 160 17.42 -22.23 23.80
CA SER A 160 18.82 -22.08 24.24
C SER A 160 19.76 -23.03 23.50
N LYS A 161 19.42 -24.32 23.38
CA LYS A 161 20.22 -25.33 22.65
C LYS A 161 20.32 -25.03 21.15
N LEU A 162 19.26 -24.48 20.55
CA LEU A 162 19.25 -24.13 19.12
C LEU A 162 20.08 -22.87 18.83
N VAL A 163 20.16 -21.92 19.77
CA VAL A 163 21.09 -20.79 19.72
C VAL A 163 22.54 -21.29 19.81
N GLU A 164 22.85 -22.17 20.77
CA GLU A 164 24.18 -22.78 20.91
C GLU A 164 24.64 -23.55 19.66
N LEU A 165 23.72 -24.23 18.98
CA LEU A 165 23.99 -24.93 17.71
C LEU A 165 23.98 -24.04 16.48
N ASN A 166 23.78 -22.73 16.63
CA ASN A 166 23.67 -21.76 15.54
C ASN A 166 22.59 -22.12 14.50
N LEU A 167 21.43 -22.58 14.98
CA LEU A 167 20.27 -22.92 14.17
C LEU A 167 19.24 -21.78 14.09
N ILE A 168 19.15 -20.92 15.12
CA ILE A 168 18.20 -19.79 15.16
C ILE A 168 18.82 -18.44 15.62
N GLY A 169 20.07 -18.42 16.11
CA GLY A 169 20.58 -17.31 16.94
C GLY A 169 21.36 -16.18 16.25
N LYS A 170 21.97 -16.38 15.07
CA LYS A 170 22.78 -15.31 14.43
C LYS A 170 22.03 -14.46 13.42
N ASN A 171 20.97 -15.00 12.82
CA ASN A 171 20.27 -14.29 11.74
C ASN A 171 19.14 -13.39 12.26
N GLN A 172 18.74 -13.51 13.54
CA GLN A 172 17.88 -12.51 14.17
C GLN A 172 18.53 -11.12 14.23
N GLN A 173 19.87 -11.04 14.34
CA GLN A 173 20.61 -9.78 14.16
C GLN A 173 20.70 -9.32 12.69
N ALA A 174 20.40 -10.18 11.72
CA ALA A 174 20.40 -9.86 10.29
C ALA A 174 19.02 -9.37 9.78
N LEU A 175 18.00 -9.35 10.65
CA LEU A 175 16.69 -8.71 10.48
C LEU A 175 16.71 -7.21 10.91
N GLY A 176 17.90 -6.63 11.04
CA GLY A 176 18.21 -5.50 11.92
C GLY A 176 17.77 -4.10 11.51
N ASP A 177 16.75 -3.96 10.66
CA ASP A 177 16.26 -2.65 10.20
C ASP A 177 15.14 -2.08 11.10
N ILE A 178 14.43 -2.96 11.83
CA ILE A 178 13.40 -2.57 12.81
C ILE A 178 13.74 -3.23 14.17
N PRO A 179 13.81 -2.46 15.27
CA PRO A 179 14.02 -2.99 16.62
C PRO A 179 12.84 -3.81 17.16
N ALA A 180 12.96 -4.32 18.39
CA ALA A 180 11.90 -5.03 19.11
C ALA A 180 11.93 -4.69 20.60
N GLY A 181 10.82 -4.93 21.32
CA GLY A 181 10.71 -4.63 22.75
C GLY A 181 10.84 -3.13 23.04
N GLU A 182 11.57 -2.76 24.10
CA GLU A 182 11.79 -1.35 24.49
C GLU A 182 12.36 -0.49 23.34
N ASP A 183 13.27 -1.02 22.53
CA ASP A 183 13.86 -0.28 21.40
C ASP A 183 12.82 0.02 20.31
N TYR A 184 11.81 -0.85 20.13
CA TYR A 184 10.68 -0.60 19.21
C TYR A 184 9.70 0.42 19.78
N VAL A 185 9.39 0.32 21.08
CA VAL A 185 8.59 1.34 21.78
C VAL A 185 9.28 2.71 21.72
N ALA A 186 10.61 2.76 21.78
CA ALA A 186 11.39 3.98 21.58
C ALA A 186 11.33 4.49 20.14
N LEU A 187 11.45 3.61 19.13
CA LEU A 187 11.25 3.99 17.72
C LEU A 187 9.87 4.60 17.51
N CYS A 188 8.80 3.90 17.87
CA CYS A 188 7.41 4.38 17.76
C CYS A 188 7.25 5.81 18.32
N ARG A 189 7.76 6.05 19.53
CA ARG A 189 7.69 7.37 20.17
C ARG A 189 8.48 8.45 19.42
N ASN A 190 9.65 8.12 18.90
CA ASN A 190 10.48 9.06 18.14
C ASN A 190 9.84 9.42 16.80
N GLU A 191 9.12 8.48 16.19
CA GLU A 191 8.36 8.65 14.94
C GLU A 191 6.95 9.24 15.16
N GLY A 192 6.68 9.82 16.33
CA GLY A 192 5.41 10.49 16.64
C GLY A 192 4.23 9.57 16.92
N VAL A 193 4.45 8.27 17.13
CA VAL A 193 3.40 7.31 17.50
C VAL A 193 3.25 7.26 19.03
N PRO A 194 2.03 7.33 19.59
CA PRO A 194 1.84 7.23 21.03
C PRO A 194 2.29 5.86 21.57
N THR A 195 2.93 5.87 22.74
CA THR A 195 3.19 4.62 23.48
C THR A 195 1.94 4.24 24.26
N PRO A 196 1.36 3.05 24.06
CA PRO A 196 0.19 2.63 24.84
C PRO A 196 0.60 2.37 26.31
N PRO A 197 -0.30 2.61 27.26
CA PRO A 197 -0.09 2.25 28.67
C PRO A 197 -0.09 0.73 28.84
N ALA A 198 0.34 0.27 30.02
CA ALA A 198 0.27 -1.15 30.36
C ALA A 198 -1.15 -1.69 30.22
N TRP A 199 -1.29 -2.93 29.75
CA TRP A 199 -2.57 -3.60 29.66
C TRP A 199 -2.96 -4.11 31.05
N GLU A 200 -3.80 -3.37 31.77
CA GLU A 200 -4.14 -3.69 33.16
C GLU A 200 -5.36 -4.63 33.30
N ALA A 201 -5.38 -5.32 34.44
CA ALA A 201 -6.55 -6.02 34.94
C ALA A 201 -7.72 -5.03 35.17
N PRO A 202 -8.98 -5.40 34.87
CA PRO A 202 -10.10 -4.48 35.01
C PRO A 202 -10.39 -4.21 36.49
N ASN A 203 -10.49 -2.94 36.87
CA ASN A 203 -10.83 -2.51 38.23
C ASN A 203 -12.13 -1.67 38.23
N GLY A 204 -13.08 -2.08 37.38
CA GLY A 204 -14.30 -1.35 37.02
C GLY A 204 -14.47 -1.34 35.50
N MET A 205 -15.12 -0.30 34.96
CA MET A 205 -15.22 -0.04 33.52
C MET A 205 -13.96 0.65 32.95
N SER A 206 -12.80 0.46 33.58
CA SER A 206 -11.50 0.97 33.13
C SER A 206 -10.42 -0.08 33.41
N ARG A 207 -9.45 -0.17 32.50
CA ARG A 207 -8.22 -0.97 32.61
C ARG A 207 -7.04 0.00 32.71
N GLY A 208 -6.92 0.69 33.85
CA GLY A 208 -5.97 1.79 33.99
C GLY A 208 -6.38 2.98 33.12
N ASP A 209 -5.46 3.47 32.29
CA ASP A 209 -5.66 4.59 31.36
C ASP A 209 -6.40 4.19 30.05
N TRP A 210 -6.83 2.94 29.91
CA TRP A 210 -7.67 2.48 28.79
C TRP A 210 -9.17 2.73 29.05
N ASP A 211 -9.82 3.39 28.10
CA ASP A 211 -11.26 3.62 28.05
C ASP A 211 -11.97 2.45 27.36
N PHE A 212 -13.09 1.98 27.93
CA PHE A 212 -13.92 0.92 27.34
C PHE A 212 -14.98 1.51 26.42
N GLU A 213 -14.91 1.17 25.14
CA GLU A 213 -15.84 1.68 24.12
C GLU A 213 -17.05 0.74 23.93
N GLY A 214 -16.88 -0.57 24.14
CA GLY A 214 -17.95 -1.57 24.04
C GLY A 214 -17.47 -2.95 23.57
N GLU A 215 -18.39 -3.75 23.02
CA GLU A 215 -18.13 -5.07 22.42
C GLU A 215 -18.42 -5.01 20.90
N LEU A 216 -17.55 -5.60 20.07
CA LEU A 216 -17.82 -5.74 18.64
C LEU A 216 -18.98 -6.69 18.37
N ASN A 217 -19.98 -6.25 17.59
CA ASN A 217 -21.06 -7.13 17.13
C ASN A 217 -20.58 -7.99 15.95
N THR A 218 -19.65 -7.46 15.15
CA THR A 218 -19.03 -8.12 14.00
C THR A 218 -17.52 -8.20 14.16
N ASN A 219 -17.00 -9.41 14.40
CA ASN A 219 -15.55 -9.67 14.39
C ASN A 219 -15.16 -10.27 13.03
N LEU A 220 -14.52 -9.47 12.17
CA LEU A 220 -14.08 -9.85 10.82
C LEU A 220 -13.11 -11.04 10.77
N LEU A 221 -12.51 -11.43 11.90
CA LEU A 221 -11.46 -12.45 11.98
C LEU A 221 -11.98 -13.75 12.62
N ASP A 222 -12.82 -13.65 13.65
CA ASP A 222 -13.37 -14.81 14.37
C ASP A 222 -14.76 -14.56 15.01
N PHE A 223 -15.76 -15.32 14.57
CA PHE A 223 -17.16 -15.18 15.02
C PHE A 223 -17.53 -15.98 16.28
N GLY A 224 -16.55 -16.48 17.04
CA GLY A 224 -16.80 -17.23 18.28
C GLY A 224 -16.44 -16.50 19.58
N ASP A 225 -15.42 -15.65 19.53
CA ASP A 225 -14.74 -15.13 20.73
C ASP A 225 -15.16 -13.66 20.99
N PRO A 226 -15.84 -13.35 22.12
CA PRO A 226 -16.25 -11.98 22.46
C PRO A 226 -15.05 -11.03 22.42
N THR A 227 -15.20 -9.92 21.70
CA THR A 227 -14.10 -8.97 21.47
C THR A 227 -14.52 -7.61 21.98
N GLU A 228 -13.84 -7.16 23.04
CA GLU A 228 -14.02 -5.80 23.57
C GLU A 228 -13.23 -4.81 22.70
N VAL A 229 -13.68 -3.55 22.64
CA VAL A 229 -12.93 -2.43 22.07
C VAL A 229 -12.51 -1.50 23.20
N TRP A 230 -11.21 -1.23 23.26
CA TRP A 230 -10.61 -0.31 24.22
C TRP A 230 -9.78 0.74 23.50
N SER A 231 -9.90 2.01 23.87
CA SER A 231 -9.07 3.09 23.33
C SER A 231 -8.16 3.70 24.40
N PHE A 232 -7.04 4.25 23.96
CA PHE A 232 -6.15 5.09 24.74
C PHE A 232 -5.75 6.30 23.90
N ARG A 233 -5.84 7.49 24.48
CA ARG A 233 -5.62 8.77 23.78
C ARG A 233 -4.45 9.51 24.41
N SER A 234 -3.53 9.97 23.57
CA SER A 234 -2.30 10.63 23.97
C SER A 234 -2.20 12.02 23.34
N ASN A 235 -1.65 12.97 24.10
CA ASN A 235 -1.30 14.31 23.62
C ASN A 235 0.22 14.50 23.49
N SER A 236 1.04 13.45 23.70
CA SER A 236 2.50 13.52 23.55
C SER A 236 3.18 12.15 23.41
N PRO A 237 3.50 11.68 22.19
CA PRO A 237 3.04 12.22 20.90
C PRO A 237 1.52 12.21 20.78
N GLU A 238 0.95 13.09 19.94
CA GLU A 238 -0.49 13.11 19.72
C GLU A 238 -0.93 11.87 18.92
N GLY A 239 -1.98 11.21 19.39
CA GLY A 239 -2.55 10.07 18.68
C GLY A 239 -3.43 9.17 19.53
N VAL A 240 -3.80 8.04 18.94
CA VAL A 240 -4.64 7.02 19.56
C VAL A 240 -3.97 5.65 19.53
N CYS A 241 -4.27 4.82 20.52
CA CYS A 241 -4.11 3.38 20.46
C CYS A 241 -5.46 2.70 20.64
N ILE A 242 -5.69 1.60 19.92
CA ILE A 242 -6.86 0.73 20.09
C ILE A 242 -6.38 -0.68 20.42
N ALA A 243 -6.96 -1.28 21.45
CA ALA A 243 -6.73 -2.66 21.87
C ALA A 243 -8.01 -3.50 21.68
N LEU A 244 -7.84 -4.69 21.11
CA LEU A 244 -8.91 -5.66 20.83
C LEU A 244 -8.64 -6.99 21.57
N PRO A 245 -8.87 -7.08 22.88
CA PRO A 245 -8.81 -8.35 23.62
C PRO A 245 -9.96 -9.26 23.20
N ARG A 246 -9.60 -10.48 22.77
CA ARG A 246 -10.52 -11.53 22.31
C ARG A 246 -10.61 -12.61 23.38
N PHE A 247 -11.75 -12.67 24.07
CA PHE A 247 -11.97 -13.56 25.19
C PHE A 247 -12.24 -14.98 24.70
N SER A 248 -11.65 -15.96 25.37
CA SER A 248 -11.89 -17.35 25.02
C SER A 248 -13.36 -17.69 25.22
N SER A 249 -14.03 -18.14 24.16
CA SER A 249 -15.38 -18.72 24.20
C SER A 249 -15.55 -19.86 25.23
N THR A 250 -14.44 -20.40 25.77
CA THR A 250 -14.44 -21.41 26.84
C THR A 250 -14.21 -20.86 28.25
N SER A 251 -13.77 -19.61 28.42
CA SER A 251 -13.34 -19.03 29.70
C SER A 251 -13.24 -17.50 29.64
N SER A 252 -14.12 -16.79 30.35
CA SER A 252 -14.06 -15.32 30.54
C SER A 252 -12.76 -14.83 31.18
N ASP A 253 -12.08 -15.71 31.93
CA ASP A 253 -10.88 -15.36 32.68
C ASP A 253 -9.60 -15.44 31.80
N LEU A 254 -9.75 -15.83 30.53
CA LEU A 254 -8.67 -15.99 29.56
C LEU A 254 -8.96 -15.16 28.31
N ILE A 255 -8.02 -14.30 27.96
CA ILE A 255 -7.97 -13.61 26.68
C ILE A 255 -7.06 -14.44 25.77
N ASP A 256 -7.62 -15.00 24.70
CA ASP A 256 -6.86 -15.84 23.78
C ASP A 256 -5.84 -15.00 22.99
N GLU A 257 -6.19 -13.74 22.65
CA GLU A 257 -5.30 -12.74 22.06
C GLU A 257 -5.71 -11.29 22.36
N THR A 258 -4.74 -10.39 22.59
CA THR A 258 -4.92 -8.93 22.54
C THR A 258 -4.00 -8.33 21.48
N GLY A 259 -4.57 -7.92 20.34
CA GLY A 259 -3.89 -7.05 19.39
C GLY A 259 -4.04 -5.58 19.81
N ILE A 260 -2.96 -4.80 19.72
CA ILE A 260 -2.97 -3.35 19.93
C ILE A 260 -2.33 -2.66 18.72
N ILE A 261 -2.99 -1.63 18.21
CA ILE A 261 -2.47 -0.76 17.16
C ILE A 261 -2.43 0.66 17.72
N CYS A 262 -1.37 1.41 17.40
CA CYS A 262 -1.23 2.81 17.75
C CYS A 262 -0.95 3.63 16.49
N LEU A 263 -1.60 4.78 16.35
CA LEU A 263 -1.47 5.71 15.23
C LEU A 263 -1.10 7.10 15.77
N GLY A 264 0.00 7.68 15.27
CA GLY A 264 0.27 9.10 15.43
C GLY A 264 -0.66 9.90 14.51
N THR A 265 -1.56 10.71 15.07
CA THR A 265 -2.57 11.42 14.27
C THR A 265 -1.94 12.49 13.38
N GLU A 266 -0.89 13.16 13.84
CA GLU A 266 -0.14 14.15 13.05
C GLU A 266 0.77 13.53 11.99
N THR A 267 1.47 12.43 12.32
CA THR A 267 2.51 11.86 11.45
C THR A 267 2.00 10.79 10.49
N GLY A 268 0.85 10.17 10.79
CA GLY A 268 0.38 8.97 10.10
C GLY A 268 1.17 7.71 10.42
N ASN A 269 2.23 7.77 11.24
CA ASN A 269 3.01 6.57 11.56
C ASN A 269 2.19 5.62 12.47
N ALA A 270 2.26 4.33 12.20
CA ALA A 270 1.53 3.30 12.94
C ALA A 270 2.44 2.21 13.52
N CYS A 271 2.21 1.84 14.78
CA CYS A 271 2.89 0.73 15.46
C CYS A 271 1.93 -0.36 15.88
N PHE A 272 2.43 -1.60 15.88
CA PHE A 272 1.65 -2.82 16.10
C PHE A 272 2.24 -3.63 17.26
N TYR A 273 1.35 -4.16 18.09
CA TYR A 273 1.69 -5.00 19.24
C TYR A 273 0.70 -6.17 19.30
N ASP A 274 1.17 -7.35 19.68
CA ASP A 274 0.32 -8.53 19.85
C ASP A 274 0.78 -9.41 21.03
N LEU A 275 -0.17 -9.97 21.78
CA LEU A 275 0.08 -10.87 22.89
C LEU A 275 -1.04 -11.91 23.00
N VAL A 276 -0.69 -13.15 23.35
CA VAL A 276 -1.61 -14.30 23.37
C VAL A 276 -1.66 -15.00 24.71
N ASN A 277 -2.81 -15.62 25.03
CA ASN A 277 -3.07 -16.36 26.27
C ASN A 277 -2.90 -15.50 27.55
N LEU A 278 -3.47 -14.29 27.57
CA LEU A 278 -3.43 -13.41 28.75
C LEU A 278 -4.45 -13.87 29.79
N GLU A 279 -4.09 -13.78 31.07
CA GLU A 279 -5.02 -13.92 32.19
C GLU A 279 -5.72 -12.57 32.37
N ALA A 280 -7.07 -12.57 32.34
CA ALA A 280 -7.84 -11.33 32.25
C ALA A 280 -7.67 -10.41 33.47
N ASP A 281 -7.24 -10.95 34.61
CA ASP A 281 -6.97 -10.29 35.89
C ASP A 281 -5.48 -9.99 36.15
N LYS A 282 -4.59 -10.18 35.17
CA LYS A 282 -3.17 -9.80 35.24
C LYS A 282 -2.88 -8.52 34.45
N THR A 283 -1.98 -7.68 34.98
CA THR A 283 -1.37 -6.57 34.25
C THR A 283 -0.16 -7.04 33.41
N TYR A 284 -0.04 -6.52 32.19
CA TYR A 284 1.06 -6.77 31.27
C TYR A 284 1.70 -5.46 30.80
N GLY A 285 3.02 -5.34 30.89
CA GLY A 285 3.76 -4.23 30.31
C GLY A 285 3.76 -4.29 28.78
N ILE A 286 3.86 -3.14 28.09
CA ILE A 286 3.92 -3.13 26.62
C ILE A 286 5.18 -3.81 26.07
N ASP A 287 6.24 -3.88 26.88
CA ASP A 287 7.46 -4.64 26.64
C ASP A 287 7.26 -6.18 26.71
N GLU A 288 6.17 -6.66 27.33
CA GLU A 288 5.77 -8.08 27.27
C GLU A 288 5.07 -8.44 25.94
N PHE A 289 4.58 -7.47 25.17
CA PHE A 289 3.95 -7.71 23.86
C PHE A 289 5.00 -7.99 22.78
N GLN A 290 4.61 -8.79 21.79
CA GLN A 290 5.38 -8.92 20.56
C GLN A 290 5.17 -7.65 19.74
N ALA A 291 6.27 -7.06 19.26
CA ALA A 291 6.23 -5.78 18.57
C ALA A 291 7.35 -5.69 17.52
N GLY A 292 7.16 -4.83 16.51
CA GLY A 292 8.14 -4.61 15.44
C GLY A 292 8.62 -5.91 14.81
N ALA A 293 9.94 -6.17 14.87
CA ALA A 293 10.52 -7.35 14.25
C ALA A 293 10.05 -8.71 14.82
N ASN A 294 9.45 -8.72 16.02
CA ASN A 294 8.99 -9.93 16.72
C ASN A 294 7.54 -10.33 16.42
N LEU A 295 6.75 -9.52 15.72
CA LEU A 295 5.33 -9.78 15.40
C LEU A 295 5.07 -11.02 14.52
N MET A 296 6.12 -11.72 14.09
CA MET A 296 6.06 -12.91 13.22
C MET A 296 5.12 -14.03 13.71
N SER A 297 4.73 -14.09 15.00
CA SER A 297 3.77 -15.10 15.49
C SER A 297 2.30 -14.68 15.45
N GLY A 298 2.05 -13.36 15.57
CA GLY A 298 0.73 -12.74 15.49
C GLY A 298 0.30 -12.57 14.05
N GLY A 299 1.18 -11.96 13.26
CA GLY A 299 1.15 -12.00 11.81
C GLY A 299 1.82 -10.82 11.13
N ILE A 300 1.71 -10.78 9.81
CA ILE A 300 2.10 -9.60 9.03
C ILE A 300 0.94 -8.60 9.14
N CYS A 301 0.95 -7.78 10.18
CA CYS A 301 -0.17 -6.89 10.50
C CYS A 301 -0.50 -5.95 9.32
N SER A 302 0.51 -5.36 8.68
CA SER A 302 0.35 -4.46 7.53
C SER A 302 -0.27 -5.10 6.28
N ASP A 303 -0.25 -6.44 6.14
CA ASP A 303 -0.94 -7.16 5.06
C ASP A 303 -2.45 -7.26 5.32
N CYS A 304 -2.94 -6.96 6.53
CA CYS A 304 -4.37 -6.85 6.85
C CYS A 304 -4.79 -5.41 7.13
N HIS A 305 -3.96 -4.65 7.85
CA HIS A 305 -4.20 -3.31 8.35
C HIS A 305 -3.72 -2.25 7.34
N ALA A 306 -4.15 -2.39 6.08
CA ALA A 306 -3.83 -1.48 4.99
C ALA A 306 -5.04 -0.61 4.62
N GLY A 307 -4.78 0.55 4.03
CA GLY A 307 -5.73 1.64 3.82
C GLY A 307 -5.31 2.89 4.57
N GLU A 308 -6.10 3.95 4.47
CA GLU A 308 -5.82 5.21 5.18
C GLU A 308 -5.91 5.06 6.71
N ASN A 309 -6.80 4.18 7.17
CA ASN A 309 -7.03 3.89 8.58
C ASN A 309 -6.48 2.48 8.95
N PRO A 310 -5.50 2.36 9.87
CA PRO A 310 -4.94 1.07 10.24
C PRO A 310 -5.88 0.19 11.07
N PHE A 311 -7.00 0.70 11.59
CA PHE A 311 -7.84 -0.03 12.55
C PHE A 311 -8.86 -1.00 11.93
N ILE A 312 -9.06 -1.01 10.60
CA ILE A 312 -10.11 -1.78 9.89
C ILE A 312 -11.50 -1.52 10.51
N VAL A 313 -11.97 -0.28 10.36
CA VAL A 313 -13.25 0.18 10.91
C VAL A 313 -14.42 -0.23 10.02
N HIS A 314 -15.52 -0.67 10.64
CA HIS A 314 -16.82 -0.74 10.00
C HIS A 314 -17.72 0.37 10.56
N PRO A 315 -18.44 1.14 9.73
CA PRO A 315 -19.43 2.10 10.22
C PRO A 315 -20.47 1.44 11.14
N ASP A 316 -20.98 2.22 12.11
CA ASP A 316 -22.00 1.82 13.10
C ASP A 316 -21.60 0.65 14.05
N GLU A 317 -20.35 0.16 14.00
CA GLU A 317 -19.78 -0.74 15.01
C GLU A 317 -19.01 0.04 16.09
N THR A 318 -18.75 -0.58 17.24
CA THR A 318 -18.02 0.04 18.36
C THR A 318 -16.61 0.54 18.00
N LEU A 319 -16.02 0.02 16.91
CA LEU A 319 -14.71 0.46 16.43
C LEU A 319 -14.76 1.80 15.66
N ASP A 320 -15.94 2.29 15.30
CA ASP A 320 -16.15 3.59 14.68
C ASP A 320 -16.10 4.71 15.72
N LEU A 321 -14.88 5.01 16.15
CA LEU A 321 -14.56 6.12 17.06
C LEU A 321 -14.40 7.46 16.31
N GLY A 322 -14.92 7.55 15.08
CA GLY A 322 -15.04 8.80 14.32
C GLY A 322 -13.73 9.36 13.77
N ALA A 323 -13.58 10.68 13.80
CA ALA A 323 -12.43 11.40 13.22
C ALA A 323 -11.14 11.26 14.04
N GLU A 324 -11.27 10.95 15.33
CA GLU A 324 -10.17 10.99 16.31
C GLU A 324 -9.21 9.80 16.20
N ILE A 325 -9.58 8.79 15.40
CA ILE A 325 -8.77 7.59 15.12
C ILE A 325 -8.17 7.57 13.72
N ARG A 326 -8.07 8.73 13.09
CA ARG A 326 -7.60 8.91 11.71
C ARG A 326 -6.49 9.96 11.66
N SER A 327 -5.58 9.80 10.70
CA SER A 327 -4.62 10.82 10.32
C SER A 327 -5.07 11.45 9.00
N PRO A 328 -4.85 12.77 8.77
CA PRO A 328 -5.00 13.37 7.44
C PRO A 328 -3.88 12.95 6.48
N VAL A 329 -2.85 12.24 6.97
CA VAL A 329 -1.74 11.68 6.20
C VAL A 329 -1.99 10.19 6.01
N TRP A 330 -1.67 9.69 4.81
CA TRP A 330 -1.72 8.26 4.52
C TRP A 330 -0.79 7.48 5.45
N HIS A 331 -1.33 6.51 6.20
CA HIS A 331 -0.59 5.95 7.34
C HIS A 331 0.61 5.09 6.90
N VAL A 332 1.72 5.17 7.65
CA VAL A 332 2.96 4.43 7.38
C VAL A 332 3.19 3.39 8.48
N PRO A 333 3.14 2.08 8.18
CA PRO A 333 3.35 1.05 9.19
C PRO A 333 4.84 0.91 9.54
N LEU A 334 5.19 1.11 10.81
CA LEU A 334 6.55 0.90 11.32
C LEU A 334 6.80 -0.60 11.53
N VAL A 335 6.94 -1.33 10.43
CA VAL A 335 7.15 -2.78 10.35
C VAL A 335 8.39 -3.11 9.51
N LYS A 336 8.78 -4.39 9.43
CA LYS A 336 9.96 -4.78 8.63
C LYS A 336 9.83 -4.27 7.19
N PRO A 337 10.88 -3.70 6.57
CA PRO A 337 10.85 -3.30 5.16
C PRO A 337 10.54 -4.43 4.18
N SER A 338 10.77 -5.69 4.58
CA SER A 338 10.44 -6.89 3.79
C SER A 338 9.00 -7.37 3.93
N TRP A 339 8.16 -6.69 4.73
CA TRP A 339 6.72 -6.93 4.79
C TRP A 339 6.02 -6.07 3.71
N PRO A 340 4.84 -6.48 3.23
CA PRO A 340 3.90 -5.56 2.59
C PRO A 340 3.79 -4.28 3.44
N GLN A 341 4.05 -3.14 2.82
CA GLN A 341 3.82 -1.83 3.42
C GLN A 341 2.34 -1.47 3.23
N ASN A 342 1.98 -0.20 3.40
CA ASN A 342 0.65 0.31 3.10
C ASN A 342 0.68 1.07 1.76
N PRO A 343 0.65 0.42 0.58
CA PRO A 343 0.59 1.12 -0.69
C PRO A 343 -0.80 1.72 -0.92
N GLY A 344 -0.86 2.90 -1.50
CA GLY A 344 -2.10 3.62 -1.80
C GLY A 344 -1.99 5.12 -1.53
N PRO A 345 -3.13 5.85 -1.53
CA PRO A 345 -4.49 5.36 -1.77
C PRO A 345 -4.66 4.77 -3.17
N SER A 346 -5.61 3.85 -3.34
CA SER A 346 -5.95 3.36 -4.67
C SER A 346 -6.94 4.29 -5.37
N ASN A 347 -6.53 4.79 -6.53
CA ASN A 347 -7.38 5.56 -7.44
C ASN A 347 -8.11 4.64 -8.43
N ILE A 348 -8.03 3.30 -8.28
CA ILE A 348 -8.60 2.35 -9.26
C ILE A 348 -10.12 2.45 -9.39
N LEU A 349 -10.80 2.90 -8.33
CA LEU A 349 -12.25 3.14 -8.32
C LEU A 349 -12.65 4.46 -8.98
N ASP A 350 -11.72 5.39 -9.23
CA ASP A 350 -11.98 6.59 -10.03
C ASP A 350 -11.97 6.29 -11.54
N LEU A 351 -11.50 5.09 -11.90
CA LEU A 351 -11.27 4.68 -13.29
C LEU A 351 -12.35 3.74 -13.84
N ILE A 352 -13.42 3.51 -13.07
CA ILE A 352 -14.56 2.63 -13.36
C ILE A 352 -15.83 3.47 -13.59
N ASP A 353 -16.40 3.40 -14.79
CA ASP A 353 -17.66 4.08 -15.11
C ASP A 353 -18.84 3.39 -14.39
N LEU A 354 -19.59 4.16 -13.59
CA LEU A 354 -20.78 3.65 -12.90
C LEU A 354 -22.07 3.84 -13.71
N PRO A 355 -22.93 2.81 -13.83
CA PRO A 355 -24.28 2.97 -14.37
C PRO A 355 -25.12 3.96 -13.56
N ALA A 356 -25.94 4.77 -14.24
CA ALA A 356 -26.79 5.77 -13.59
C ALA A 356 -27.66 5.17 -12.46
N GLY A 357 -27.52 5.73 -11.26
CA GLY A 357 -28.22 5.28 -10.05
C GLY A 357 -27.43 4.29 -9.18
N GLN A 358 -26.23 3.89 -9.59
CA GLN A 358 -25.27 3.22 -8.69
C GLN A 358 -24.59 4.23 -7.74
N ARG A 359 -23.99 3.68 -6.67
CA ARG A 359 -23.27 4.39 -5.62
C ARG A 359 -21.81 3.93 -5.60
N GLU A 360 -20.92 4.81 -5.16
CA GLU A 360 -19.49 4.54 -5.22
C GLU A 360 -19.01 4.02 -3.86
N CYS A 361 -18.14 3.00 -3.80
CA CYS A 361 -17.48 2.67 -2.52
C CYS A 361 -16.74 3.89 -1.90
N LYS A 362 -16.34 4.87 -2.72
CA LYS A 362 -15.76 6.16 -2.31
C LYS A 362 -16.72 7.05 -1.50
N ASP A 363 -18.04 6.88 -1.64
CA ASP A 363 -19.07 7.54 -0.81
C ASP A 363 -18.85 7.29 0.69
N CYS A 364 -18.19 6.18 1.03
CA CYS A 364 -17.74 5.87 2.39
C CYS A 364 -16.20 5.87 2.52
N HIS A 365 -15.49 5.38 1.50
CA HIS A 365 -14.02 5.25 1.52
C HIS A 365 -13.31 6.51 1.02
N HIS A 366 -13.51 7.62 1.75
CA HIS A 366 -12.80 8.88 1.59
C HIS A 366 -12.17 9.32 2.91
N THR A 367 -11.20 10.25 2.84
CA THR A 367 -10.40 10.77 3.97
C THR A 367 -11.23 11.12 5.21
N ASN A 368 -12.42 11.68 4.99
CA ASN A 368 -13.26 12.24 6.04
C ASN A 368 -14.31 11.27 6.62
N PHE A 369 -14.45 10.04 6.11
CA PHE A 369 -15.31 8.99 6.71
C PHE A 369 -14.55 7.71 7.06
N ALA A 370 -14.66 6.63 6.27
CA ALA A 370 -14.03 5.34 6.58
C ALA A 370 -12.52 5.28 6.22
N GLY A 371 -12.01 6.30 5.52
CA GLY A 371 -10.66 6.32 4.95
C GLY A 371 -10.61 5.62 3.59
N ARG A 372 -9.69 6.09 2.73
CA ARG A 372 -9.44 5.57 1.39
C ARG A 372 -8.85 4.16 1.42
N LEU A 373 -9.19 3.37 0.39
CA LEU A 373 -8.72 1.99 0.22
C LEU A 373 -7.24 1.96 -0.22
N PRO A 374 -6.46 0.92 0.17
CA PRO A 374 -5.08 0.75 -0.31
C PRO A 374 -5.04 0.30 -1.77
N ASP A 375 -3.89 0.46 -2.45
CA ASP A 375 -3.66 -0.22 -3.72
C ASP A 375 -3.60 -1.74 -3.48
N VAL A 376 -4.76 -2.35 -3.70
CA VAL A 376 -5.00 -3.78 -3.54
C VAL A 376 -4.14 -4.62 -4.46
N ASN A 377 -3.82 -4.13 -5.65
CA ASN A 377 -2.90 -4.83 -6.52
C ASN A 377 -1.48 -4.75 -5.96
N ALA A 378 -0.99 -3.56 -5.59
CA ALA A 378 0.33 -3.40 -4.95
C ALA A 378 0.47 -4.25 -3.66
N LEU A 379 -0.60 -4.45 -2.89
CA LEU A 379 -0.64 -5.39 -1.75
C LEU A 379 -0.52 -6.86 -2.16
N ASN A 380 -1.28 -7.30 -3.17
CA ASN A 380 -1.17 -8.66 -3.73
C ASN A 380 0.25 -8.91 -4.26
N LEU A 381 0.78 -7.94 -4.99
CA LEU A 381 2.11 -7.94 -5.57
C LEU A 381 3.24 -8.00 -4.51
N ALA A 382 3.09 -7.31 -3.37
CA ALA A 382 3.98 -7.48 -2.22
C ALA A 382 3.87 -8.88 -1.57
N THR A 383 2.76 -9.58 -1.81
CA THR A 383 2.46 -10.93 -1.30
C THR A 383 2.91 -12.01 -2.30
N PHE A 384 4.22 -12.12 -2.50
CA PHE A 384 4.84 -13.03 -3.48
C PHE A 384 4.18 -14.43 -3.58
N ALA A 385 3.79 -14.79 -4.80
CA ALA A 385 3.29 -16.13 -5.11
C ALA A 385 4.35 -17.19 -4.73
N THR A 386 3.94 -18.15 -3.91
CA THR A 386 4.77 -19.28 -3.45
C THR A 386 4.09 -20.59 -3.81
N SER A 387 4.81 -21.72 -3.65
CA SER A 387 4.16 -23.04 -3.63
C SER A 387 3.10 -23.21 -2.53
N LEU A 388 2.99 -22.24 -1.61
CA LEU A 388 2.09 -22.17 -0.46
C LEU A 388 0.91 -21.23 -0.70
N ASN A 389 1.19 -20.00 -1.14
CA ASN A 389 0.22 -19.05 -1.64
C ASN A 389 0.28 -19.05 -3.18
N GLN A 390 -0.29 -20.08 -3.81
CA GLN A 390 -0.26 -20.22 -5.27
C GLN A 390 -0.83 -19.00 -5.98
N SER A 391 -1.86 -18.38 -5.39
CA SER A 391 -2.58 -17.24 -5.96
C SER A 391 -1.86 -15.89 -5.85
N GLY A 392 -0.82 -15.74 -5.02
CA GLY A 392 -0.19 -14.43 -4.75
C GLY A 392 -1.11 -13.38 -4.09
N ILE A 393 -2.34 -13.72 -3.73
CA ILE A 393 -3.30 -12.75 -3.17
C ILE A 393 -2.94 -12.41 -1.70
N SER A 394 -3.01 -11.12 -1.36
CA SER A 394 -2.80 -10.53 -0.02
C SER A 394 -3.79 -11.03 1.04
N LEU A 395 -3.43 -10.90 2.31
CA LEU A 395 -4.38 -11.14 3.40
C LEU A 395 -5.47 -10.06 3.44
N TYR A 396 -5.19 -8.83 3.00
CA TYR A 396 -6.19 -7.77 2.81
C TYR A 396 -7.30 -8.25 1.88
N CYS A 397 -6.94 -8.76 0.69
CA CYS A 397 -7.90 -9.33 -0.24
C CYS A 397 -8.64 -10.54 0.32
N LYS A 398 -7.89 -11.57 0.77
CA LYS A 398 -8.47 -12.86 1.20
C LYS A 398 -9.36 -12.72 2.43
N MET A 399 -8.95 -11.87 3.36
CA MET A 399 -9.68 -11.59 4.57
C MET A 399 -10.47 -10.30 4.37
N VAL A 400 -9.90 -9.16 4.75
CA VAL A 400 -10.62 -7.89 4.96
C VAL A 400 -11.64 -7.60 3.86
N LEU A 401 -11.18 -7.49 2.62
CA LEU A 401 -11.99 -7.05 1.49
C LEU A 401 -13.00 -8.11 1.04
N LYS A 402 -12.57 -9.36 0.78
CA LYS A 402 -13.48 -10.43 0.36
C LYS A 402 -14.56 -10.72 1.41
N ARG A 403 -14.20 -10.71 2.69
CA ARG A 403 -15.12 -10.92 3.82
C ARG A 403 -16.15 -9.81 3.91
N ALA A 404 -15.69 -8.56 3.86
CA ALA A 404 -16.57 -7.40 3.91
C ALA A 404 -17.49 -7.30 2.68
N LEU A 405 -17.04 -7.69 1.48
CA LEU A 405 -17.82 -7.62 0.23
C LEU A 405 -18.71 -8.86 -0.04
N SER A 406 -18.36 -10.05 0.45
CA SER A 406 -19.09 -11.30 0.15
C SER A 406 -19.83 -11.92 1.34
N GLY A 407 -19.53 -11.49 2.56
CA GLY A 407 -20.06 -12.12 3.78
C GLY A 407 -19.46 -13.50 4.04
N PHE A 408 -20.08 -14.26 4.94
CA PHE A 408 -19.53 -15.51 5.43
C PHE A 408 -20.58 -16.59 5.70
N PRO A 409 -20.22 -17.88 5.54
CA PRO A 409 -20.87 -18.97 6.26
C PRO A 409 -20.41 -18.99 7.72
N ASN A 410 -21.32 -18.74 8.67
CA ASN A 410 -21.11 -18.94 10.11
C ASN A 410 -21.93 -20.19 10.57
N PRO A 411 -21.49 -20.97 11.57
CA PRO A 411 -22.23 -22.14 12.09
C PRO A 411 -23.68 -21.89 12.51
N SER A 412 -24.04 -20.65 12.83
CA SER A 412 -25.40 -20.21 13.22
C SER A 412 -26.26 -19.68 12.07
N GLY A 413 -25.67 -19.47 10.87
CA GLY A 413 -26.29 -18.88 9.69
C GLY A 413 -25.26 -18.14 8.84
N THR A 414 -25.61 -17.69 7.64
CA THR A 414 -24.74 -16.76 6.91
C THR A 414 -24.88 -15.37 7.50
N GLN A 415 -23.80 -14.80 8.04
CA GLN A 415 -23.73 -13.34 8.18
C GLN A 415 -23.49 -12.77 6.78
N GLY A 416 -24.27 -11.75 6.42
CA GLY A 416 -24.13 -11.06 5.16
C GLY A 416 -22.75 -10.39 5.03
N PRO A 417 -22.42 -9.87 3.83
CA PRO A 417 -21.33 -8.91 3.71
C PRO A 417 -21.57 -7.73 4.64
N THR A 418 -20.51 -7.07 5.09
CA THR A 418 -20.64 -5.89 5.94
C THR A 418 -20.75 -4.64 5.06
N MET A 419 -19.97 -4.60 3.97
CA MET A 419 -20.02 -3.55 2.94
C MET A 419 -21.07 -3.84 1.87
N GLY A 420 -21.68 -2.79 1.33
CA GLY A 420 -22.64 -2.91 0.22
C GLY A 420 -23.97 -3.54 0.62
N LEU A 421 -24.39 -3.38 1.88
CA LEU A 421 -25.74 -3.73 2.33
C LEU A 421 -26.68 -2.53 2.31
N THR A 422 -27.94 -2.81 1.98
CA THR A 422 -29.07 -1.96 2.33
C THR A 422 -29.28 -1.96 3.86
N PRO A 423 -29.99 -0.97 4.44
CA PRO A 423 -30.40 -1.00 5.86
C PRO A 423 -31.27 -2.20 6.28
N MET A 424 -31.69 -3.06 5.35
CA MET A 424 -32.43 -4.30 5.60
C MET A 424 -31.54 -5.55 5.59
N GLY A 425 -30.23 -5.42 5.33
CA GLY A 425 -29.31 -6.55 5.25
C GLY A 425 -29.34 -7.32 3.92
N GLU A 426 -29.97 -6.76 2.89
CA GLU A 426 -29.91 -7.26 1.51
C GLU A 426 -28.75 -6.59 0.77
N LEU A 427 -28.10 -7.31 -0.15
CA LEU A 427 -27.08 -6.75 -1.06
C LEU A 427 -27.66 -5.55 -1.82
N ASP A 428 -27.00 -4.41 -1.72
CA ASP A 428 -27.36 -3.21 -2.46
C ASP A 428 -26.71 -3.25 -3.85
N GLU A 429 -27.52 -3.55 -4.86
CA GLU A 429 -27.15 -3.53 -6.28
C GLU A 429 -26.54 -2.18 -6.73
N ALA A 430 -26.73 -1.11 -5.94
CA ALA A 430 -26.08 0.18 -6.19
C ALA A 430 -24.55 0.11 -6.13
N PHE A 431 -23.92 -0.79 -5.35
CA PHE A 431 -22.45 -0.89 -5.27
C PHE A 431 -21.85 -2.01 -6.12
N ASP A 432 -22.66 -2.74 -6.89
CA ASP A 432 -22.24 -3.99 -7.55
C ASP A 432 -21.02 -3.82 -8.45
N THR A 433 -20.92 -2.73 -9.21
CA THR A 433 -19.80 -2.53 -10.15
C THR A 433 -18.47 -2.37 -9.41
N HIS A 434 -18.38 -1.47 -8.43
CA HIS A 434 -17.16 -1.32 -7.61
C HIS A 434 -16.88 -2.57 -6.76
N ARG A 435 -17.91 -3.21 -6.19
CA ARG A 435 -17.73 -4.48 -5.44
C ARG A 435 -17.09 -5.55 -6.32
N ASN A 436 -17.65 -5.77 -7.51
CA ASN A 436 -17.20 -6.83 -8.40
C ASN A 436 -15.81 -6.51 -8.98
N ALA A 437 -15.51 -5.24 -9.26
CA ALA A 437 -14.17 -4.79 -9.65
C ALA A 437 -13.12 -5.07 -8.55
N MET A 438 -13.40 -4.69 -7.29
CA MET A 438 -12.51 -4.97 -6.16
C MET A 438 -12.32 -6.49 -5.94
N LEU A 439 -13.37 -7.29 -6.11
CA LEU A 439 -13.28 -8.75 -6.06
C LEU A 439 -12.49 -9.34 -7.24
N ALA A 440 -12.59 -8.76 -8.44
CA ALA A 440 -11.82 -9.18 -9.61
C ALA A 440 -10.33 -8.83 -9.48
N LEU A 441 -10.00 -7.65 -8.96
CA LEU A 441 -8.62 -7.27 -8.61
C LEU A 441 -8.02 -8.22 -7.56
N CYS A 442 -8.81 -8.63 -6.58
CA CYS A 442 -8.42 -9.66 -5.61
C CYS A 442 -8.31 -11.09 -6.16
N GLN A 443 -8.65 -11.35 -7.42
CA GLN A 443 -8.60 -12.68 -8.04
C GLN A 443 -7.57 -12.78 -9.17
N GLN A 444 -6.96 -11.66 -9.58
CA GLN A 444 -5.99 -11.65 -10.67
C GLN A 444 -4.63 -12.15 -10.21
N GLU A 445 -4.14 -13.20 -10.88
CA GLU A 445 -2.77 -13.70 -10.74
C GLU A 445 -1.85 -12.91 -11.68
N VAL A 446 -1.25 -11.84 -11.17
CA VAL A 446 -0.28 -11.00 -11.90
C VAL A 446 1.15 -11.19 -11.37
N PRO A 447 2.19 -11.17 -12.23
CA PRO A 447 3.58 -11.18 -11.79
C PRO A 447 3.89 -10.00 -10.85
N PRO A 448 4.60 -10.23 -9.72
CA PRO A 448 5.00 -9.16 -8.81
C PRO A 448 5.93 -8.17 -9.51
N PRO A 449 5.91 -6.86 -9.15
CA PRO A 449 6.78 -5.89 -9.72
C PRO A 449 8.23 -6.19 -9.35
N GLY A 450 9.12 -5.76 -10.21
CA GLY A 450 10.54 -5.99 -10.02
C GLY A 450 11.37 -4.95 -10.73
N GLN A 451 12.63 -4.87 -10.32
CA GLN A 451 13.66 -4.17 -11.05
C GLN A 451 14.21 -5.11 -12.13
N VAL A 452 14.22 -4.63 -13.37
CA VAL A 452 14.73 -5.34 -14.55
C VAL A 452 15.74 -4.46 -15.30
N PRO A 453 16.64 -5.02 -16.12
CA PRO A 453 17.50 -4.21 -16.98
C PRO A 453 16.68 -3.32 -17.91
N VAL A 454 17.09 -2.06 -18.11
CA VAL A 454 16.40 -1.13 -19.02
C VAL A 454 16.47 -1.64 -20.47
N PRO A 455 15.35 -1.74 -21.20
CA PRO A 455 15.36 -2.09 -22.62
C PRO A 455 15.98 -0.99 -23.51
N ASP A 456 16.26 -1.32 -24.78
CA ASP A 456 16.81 -0.35 -25.73
C ASP A 456 15.79 0.81 -26.01
N ASP A 457 16.27 2.06 -25.94
CA ASP A 457 15.45 3.26 -26.18
C ASP A 457 15.33 3.62 -27.67
N ASP A 458 14.12 3.44 -28.21
CA ASP A 458 13.75 3.95 -29.55
C ASP A 458 13.42 5.45 -29.52
N ARG A 459 14.42 6.28 -29.82
CA ARG A 459 14.29 7.75 -29.86
C ARG A 459 13.36 8.29 -30.96
N GLU A 460 12.85 7.47 -31.87
CA GLU A 460 11.83 7.89 -32.84
C GLU A 460 10.42 7.87 -32.22
N ILE A 461 10.24 7.19 -31.08
CA ILE A 461 8.98 7.11 -30.36
C ILE A 461 8.92 8.18 -29.26
N VAL A 462 7.95 9.07 -29.41
CA VAL A 462 7.50 10.08 -28.44
C VAL A 462 6.03 9.80 -28.10
N SER A 463 5.58 10.14 -26.89
CA SER A 463 4.16 10.04 -26.51
C SER A 463 3.30 11.17 -27.09
N PRO A 464 2.00 10.92 -27.34
CA PRO A 464 1.06 12.03 -27.44
C PRO A 464 0.99 12.77 -26.10
N PRO A 465 0.89 14.12 -26.10
CA PRO A 465 0.51 14.84 -24.89
C PRO A 465 -0.95 14.50 -24.53
N LEU A 466 -1.29 14.66 -23.25
CA LEU A 466 -2.62 14.41 -22.71
C LEU A 466 -3.39 15.73 -22.57
N ILE A 467 -4.69 15.68 -22.80
CA ILE A 467 -5.66 16.75 -22.53
C ILE A 467 -6.87 16.11 -21.84
N GLY A 468 -7.37 16.75 -20.78
CA GLY A 468 -8.48 16.24 -19.99
C GLY A 468 -9.86 16.49 -20.63
N PRO A 469 -10.97 16.14 -19.94
CA PRO A 469 -12.32 16.50 -20.36
C PRO A 469 -12.46 18.00 -20.61
N LEU A 470 -13.12 18.36 -21.72
CA LEU A 470 -13.23 19.74 -22.15
C LEU A 470 -14.67 20.21 -22.11
N TYR A 471 -14.95 21.17 -21.24
CA TYR A 471 -16.28 21.71 -21.03
C TYR A 471 -16.48 23.07 -21.69
N ALA A 472 -17.71 23.32 -22.14
CA ALA A 472 -18.11 24.62 -22.63
C ALA A 472 -17.89 25.71 -21.56
N CYS A 473 -17.53 26.90 -22.00
CA CYS A 473 -17.17 28.06 -21.20
C CYS A 473 -15.89 27.94 -20.35
N ALA A 474 -15.14 26.83 -20.41
CA ALA A 474 -13.79 26.78 -19.86
C ALA A 474 -12.90 27.86 -20.50
N GLU A 475 -12.18 28.61 -19.67
CA GLU A 475 -11.27 29.70 -20.09
C GLU A 475 -9.79 29.28 -20.05
N SER A 476 -9.50 28.05 -19.61
CA SER A 476 -8.17 27.46 -19.67
C SER A 476 -8.24 25.97 -20.02
N VAL A 477 -7.20 25.46 -20.67
CA VAL A 477 -7.02 24.04 -21.00
C VAL A 477 -5.65 23.62 -20.49
N GLU A 478 -5.62 22.53 -19.72
CA GLU A 478 -4.40 21.90 -19.26
C GLU A 478 -3.90 20.87 -20.30
N VAL A 479 -2.57 20.81 -20.47
CA VAL A 479 -1.88 19.76 -21.22
C VAL A 479 -0.91 19.05 -20.28
N ARG A 480 -1.07 17.73 -20.12
CA ARG A 480 -0.24 16.85 -19.27
C ARG A 480 0.68 15.95 -20.11
N GLY A 481 1.71 15.37 -19.51
CA GLY A 481 2.58 14.37 -20.14
C GLY A 481 3.47 14.88 -21.30
N ALA A 482 3.63 16.19 -21.43
CA ALA A 482 4.56 16.79 -22.37
C ALA A 482 6.00 16.62 -21.87
N ILE A 483 6.92 16.23 -22.75
CA ILE A 483 8.35 16.13 -22.41
C ILE A 483 8.88 17.52 -22.06
N HIS A 484 9.63 17.63 -20.96
CA HIS A 484 10.30 18.87 -20.58
C HIS A 484 11.11 19.47 -21.74
N ASN A 485 11.01 20.79 -21.94
CA ASN A 485 11.53 21.55 -23.08
C ASN A 485 10.92 21.22 -24.47
N ALA A 486 9.87 20.41 -24.58
CA ALA A 486 9.11 20.26 -25.83
C ALA A 486 8.36 21.55 -26.20
N GLU A 487 8.26 21.84 -27.50
CA GLU A 487 7.35 22.86 -28.01
C GLU A 487 5.94 22.26 -28.10
N VAL A 488 5.01 22.78 -27.31
CA VAL A 488 3.61 22.34 -27.24
C VAL A 488 2.71 23.38 -27.88
N VAL A 489 1.81 22.93 -28.75
CA VAL A 489 0.82 23.76 -29.44
C VAL A 489 -0.57 23.17 -29.21
N LEU A 490 -1.47 23.99 -28.65
CA LEU A 490 -2.89 23.68 -28.60
C LEU A 490 -3.57 24.14 -29.90
N THR A 491 -4.39 23.29 -30.50
CA THR A 491 -5.18 23.56 -31.70
C THR A 491 -6.66 23.51 -31.35
N ILE A 492 -7.42 24.56 -31.68
CA ILE A 492 -8.87 24.66 -31.46
C ILE A 492 -9.54 24.91 -32.82
N ASN A 493 -10.47 24.05 -33.23
CA ASN A 493 -11.16 24.08 -34.52
C ASN A 493 -10.22 24.17 -35.74
N GLY A 494 -9.04 23.54 -35.64
CA GLY A 494 -8.00 23.59 -36.67
C GLY A 494 -7.19 24.90 -36.71
N ALA A 495 -7.36 25.79 -35.74
CA ALA A 495 -6.53 26.97 -35.54
C ALA A 495 -5.54 26.74 -34.39
N ASP A 496 -4.25 26.86 -34.67
CA ASP A 496 -3.18 26.75 -33.68
C ASP A 496 -3.09 28.03 -32.83
N LEU A 497 -2.93 27.85 -31.51
CA LEU A 497 -2.52 28.91 -30.58
C LEU A 497 -1.00 29.14 -30.66
N SER A 498 -0.52 30.16 -29.94
CA SER A 498 0.93 30.37 -29.75
C SER A 498 1.56 29.14 -29.11
N PRO A 499 2.71 28.65 -29.61
CA PRO A 499 3.45 27.58 -28.94
C PRO A 499 3.92 27.99 -27.54
N VAL A 500 3.92 27.04 -26.63
CA VAL A 500 4.45 27.14 -25.26
C VAL A 500 5.54 26.09 -25.11
N ILE A 501 6.62 26.42 -24.39
CA ILE A 501 7.66 25.44 -24.04
C ILE A 501 7.25 24.76 -22.74
N ALA A 502 7.38 23.43 -22.66
CA ALA A 502 7.13 22.66 -21.45
C ALA A 502 8.13 23.01 -20.34
N ASP A 503 7.79 23.99 -19.50
CA ASP A 503 8.60 24.52 -18.41
C ASP A 503 8.14 24.13 -16.99
N SER A 504 7.15 23.23 -16.89
CA SER A 504 6.90 22.30 -15.78
C SER A 504 6.97 20.86 -16.30
N SER A 505 7.27 19.88 -15.44
CA SER A 505 7.22 18.47 -15.83
C SER A 505 5.80 17.89 -15.70
N GLU A 506 4.99 18.42 -14.78
CA GLU A 506 3.59 18.00 -14.56
C GLU A 506 2.63 18.44 -15.67
N SER A 507 2.42 19.75 -15.85
CA SER A 507 1.42 20.26 -16.79
C SER A 507 1.67 21.68 -17.33
N ILE A 508 1.00 22.01 -18.43
CA ILE A 508 1.09 23.30 -19.12
C ILE A 508 -0.32 23.89 -19.24
N GLN A 509 -0.50 25.12 -18.77
CA GLN A 509 -1.78 25.83 -18.83
C GLN A 509 -1.86 26.73 -20.07
N PHE A 510 -2.85 26.49 -20.92
CA PHE A 510 -3.20 27.39 -22.02
C PHE A 510 -4.39 28.26 -21.61
N ALA A 511 -4.23 29.57 -21.67
CA ALA A 511 -5.36 30.50 -21.60
C ALA A 511 -6.08 30.53 -22.95
N VAL A 512 -7.39 30.29 -22.96
CA VAL A 512 -8.22 30.19 -24.17
C VAL A 512 -9.36 31.21 -24.13
N LEU A 513 -10.02 31.42 -25.27
CA LEU A 513 -11.36 32.03 -25.25
C LEU A 513 -12.35 30.99 -24.69
N PRO A 514 -13.43 31.41 -24.01
CA PRO A 514 -14.45 30.49 -23.49
C PRO A 514 -14.88 29.47 -24.55
N LEU A 515 -14.61 28.19 -24.31
CA LEU A 515 -14.87 27.12 -25.27
C LEU A 515 -16.37 26.99 -25.56
N VAL A 516 -16.72 26.51 -26.75
CA VAL A 516 -18.12 26.29 -27.16
C VAL A 516 -18.36 24.79 -27.35
N LYS A 517 -19.52 24.28 -26.90
CA LYS A 517 -19.92 22.88 -27.13
C LYS A 517 -19.88 22.55 -28.62
N GLY A 518 -19.13 21.50 -28.99
CA GLY A 518 -18.84 21.11 -30.36
C GLY A 518 -17.52 21.64 -30.94
N ASP A 519 -16.76 22.45 -30.19
CA ASP A 519 -15.39 22.82 -30.56
C ASP A 519 -14.49 21.57 -30.55
N LEU A 520 -13.57 21.48 -31.51
CA LEU A 520 -12.64 20.36 -31.63
C LEU A 520 -11.24 20.78 -31.19
N VAL A 521 -10.71 20.15 -30.14
CA VAL A 521 -9.46 20.53 -29.49
C VAL A 521 -8.46 19.38 -29.51
N SER A 522 -7.19 19.68 -29.75
CA SER A 522 -6.08 18.74 -29.63
C SER A 522 -4.79 19.46 -29.26
N ALA A 523 -3.90 18.82 -28.50
CA ALA A 523 -2.54 19.29 -28.27
C ALA A 523 -1.55 18.54 -29.16
N ARG A 524 -0.46 19.19 -29.57
CA ARG A 524 0.69 18.54 -30.23
C ARG A 524 1.99 18.97 -29.57
N GLN A 525 2.87 18.01 -29.29
CA GLN A 525 4.22 18.26 -28.80
C GLN A 525 5.27 17.99 -29.89
N SER A 526 6.35 18.75 -29.88
CA SER A 526 7.48 18.64 -30.80
C SER A 526 8.80 18.72 -30.03
N ILE A 527 9.60 17.65 -30.11
CA ILE A 527 10.90 17.52 -29.43
C ILE A 527 11.82 16.62 -30.27
N ASP A 528 13.12 16.91 -30.31
CA ASP A 528 14.13 16.15 -31.08
C ASP A 528 13.82 15.94 -32.58
N GLY A 529 12.93 16.77 -33.15
CA GLY A 529 12.42 16.63 -34.53
C GLY A 529 11.29 15.61 -34.71
N GLN A 530 10.89 14.92 -33.63
CA GLN A 530 9.68 14.12 -33.57
C GLN A 530 8.47 15.00 -33.21
N MET A 531 7.29 14.62 -33.69
CA MET A 531 6.03 15.31 -33.40
C MET A 531 4.91 14.30 -33.15
N LYS A 532 4.11 14.54 -32.11
CA LYS A 532 2.96 13.72 -31.75
C LYS A 532 1.80 14.60 -31.32
N SER A 533 0.59 14.16 -31.65
CA SER A 533 -0.67 14.82 -31.30
C SER A 533 -1.48 13.94 -30.37
N SER A 534 -2.16 14.57 -29.41
CA SER A 534 -3.25 13.95 -28.67
C SER A 534 -4.36 13.49 -29.64
N PRO A 535 -5.28 12.62 -29.20
CA PRO A 535 -6.60 12.54 -29.80
C PRO A 535 -7.25 13.93 -29.89
N THR A 536 -8.10 14.14 -30.89
CA THR A 536 -8.98 15.32 -30.93
C THR A 536 -10.20 15.04 -30.07
N LEU A 537 -10.42 15.85 -29.05
CA LEU A 537 -11.60 15.81 -28.19
C LEU A 537 -12.63 16.84 -28.66
N GLU A 538 -13.91 16.51 -28.52
CA GLU A 538 -15.02 17.45 -28.73
C GLU A 538 -15.40 18.08 -27.38
N VAL A 539 -15.55 19.40 -27.34
CA VAL A 539 -16.00 20.12 -26.14
C VAL A 539 -17.46 19.79 -25.86
N ILE A 540 -17.77 19.31 -24.66
CA ILE A 540 -19.11 18.91 -24.22
C ILE A 540 -19.74 19.95 -23.28
N SER A 541 -20.96 19.70 -22.82
CA SER A 541 -21.57 20.48 -21.73
C SER A 541 -21.11 19.86 -20.42
N HIS A 542 -20.78 20.66 -19.40
CA HIS A 542 -20.54 20.11 -18.07
C HIS A 542 -21.79 19.39 -17.52
N LEU A 543 -22.98 19.86 -17.87
CA LEU A 543 -24.26 19.19 -17.60
C LEU A 543 -24.44 17.81 -18.27
N ASP A 544 -23.56 17.39 -19.18
CA ASP A 544 -23.60 16.02 -19.71
C ASP A 544 -23.05 15.02 -18.67
N ASP A 545 -22.05 15.43 -17.87
CA ASP A 545 -21.44 14.62 -16.80
C ASP A 545 -21.96 14.99 -15.39
N TYR A 546 -22.35 16.27 -15.19
CA TYR A 546 -22.90 16.83 -13.96
C TYR A 546 -24.35 17.32 -14.17
N PRO A 547 -25.33 16.41 -14.40
CA PRO A 547 -26.69 16.77 -14.82
C PRO A 547 -27.49 17.58 -13.77
N ASP A 548 -27.12 17.49 -12.50
CA ASP A 548 -27.71 18.26 -11.40
C ASP A 548 -27.01 19.62 -11.15
N GLY A 549 -26.03 19.97 -11.99
CA GLY A 549 -25.18 21.17 -11.85
C GLY A 549 -23.82 20.89 -11.22
N LEU A 550 -22.94 21.89 -11.20
CA LEU A 550 -21.58 21.74 -10.66
C LEU A 550 -21.57 21.30 -9.18
N PRO A 551 -20.74 20.30 -8.81
CA PRO A 551 -20.57 19.90 -7.41
C PRO A 551 -19.97 21.04 -6.58
N ALA A 552 -20.14 21.01 -5.26
CA ALA A 552 -19.40 21.92 -4.38
C ALA A 552 -17.88 21.66 -4.54
N PRO A 553 -17.04 22.71 -4.66
CA PRO A 553 -15.59 22.52 -4.67
C PRO A 553 -15.12 22.16 -3.25
N GLU A 554 -13.96 21.49 -3.14
CA GLU A 554 -13.39 21.06 -1.86
C GLU A 554 -12.09 21.80 -1.58
N ILE A 555 -11.90 22.27 -0.34
CA ILE A 555 -10.61 22.79 0.12
C ILE A 555 -9.77 21.57 0.55
N ASP A 556 -8.87 21.09 -0.32
CA ASP A 556 -8.00 19.94 -0.07
C ASP A 556 -6.54 20.40 0.00
N PRO A 557 -5.89 20.39 1.18
CA PRO A 557 -6.32 19.71 2.40
C PRO A 557 -7.22 20.59 3.26
N HIS A 558 -8.12 19.97 4.03
CA HIS A 558 -8.94 20.66 5.03
C HIS A 558 -8.10 21.29 6.16
N LEU A 559 -6.81 20.94 6.26
CA LEU A 559 -5.87 21.49 7.23
C LEU A 559 -5.18 22.74 6.67
N VAL A 560 -5.70 23.92 7.04
CA VAL A 560 -5.09 25.23 6.77
C VAL A 560 -4.47 25.79 8.05
N HIS A 561 -3.23 26.29 7.98
CA HIS A 561 -2.54 26.87 9.14
C HIS A 561 -2.52 28.40 9.12
N GLN A 562 -2.54 28.99 10.32
CA GLN A 562 -2.13 30.37 10.58
C GLN A 562 -0.71 30.60 10.02
N CYS A 563 -0.46 31.83 9.57
CA CYS A 563 0.74 32.23 8.83
C CYS A 563 0.87 31.56 7.44
N GLY A 564 -0.06 30.70 7.04
CA GLY A 564 -0.16 30.17 5.68
C GLY A 564 -0.41 31.28 4.66
N HIS A 565 0.01 31.04 3.42
CA HIS A 565 -0.08 32.01 2.32
C HIS A 565 -0.97 31.55 1.17
N THR A 566 -1.27 30.26 1.09
CA THR A 566 -1.93 29.59 -0.03
C THR A 566 -2.82 28.49 0.52
N ILE A 567 -4.01 28.31 -0.06
CA ILE A 567 -4.86 27.13 0.10
C ILE A 567 -4.99 26.43 -1.26
N ALA A 568 -5.56 25.23 -1.26
CA ALA A 568 -5.77 24.47 -2.49
C ALA A 568 -7.22 24.04 -2.61
N ILE A 569 -7.74 24.07 -3.83
CA ILE A 569 -9.14 23.80 -4.14
C ILE A 569 -9.22 22.71 -5.20
N ARG A 570 -9.96 21.62 -4.93
CA ARG A 570 -10.45 20.67 -5.96
C ARG A 570 -11.72 21.24 -6.59
N HIS A 571 -11.81 21.15 -7.90
CA HIS A 571 -12.92 21.66 -8.71
C HIS A 571 -13.03 20.88 -10.04
N VAL A 572 -14.05 21.18 -10.84
CA VAL A 572 -14.17 20.61 -12.19
C VAL A 572 -13.11 21.24 -13.10
N GLU A 573 -12.48 20.43 -13.96
CA GLU A 573 -11.47 20.90 -14.93
C GLU A 573 -11.99 22.11 -15.75
N GLY A 574 -11.15 23.14 -15.92
CA GLY A 574 -11.50 24.36 -16.66
C GLY A 574 -12.49 25.31 -15.95
N ALA A 575 -12.99 24.98 -14.76
CA ALA A 575 -13.90 25.84 -13.99
C ALA A 575 -13.21 27.11 -13.46
N ILE A 576 -13.99 28.17 -13.26
CA ILE A 576 -13.55 29.36 -12.53
C ILE A 576 -13.83 29.14 -11.05
N VAL A 577 -12.80 29.15 -10.22
CA VAL A 577 -12.92 29.05 -8.76
C VAL A 577 -12.91 30.45 -8.15
N SER A 578 -13.80 30.73 -7.21
CA SER A 578 -13.76 31.92 -6.36
C SER A 578 -13.62 31.52 -4.90
N VAL A 579 -12.73 32.22 -4.17
CA VAL A 579 -12.48 31.99 -2.74
C VAL A 579 -12.74 33.26 -1.95
N THR A 580 -13.46 33.11 -0.83
CA THR A 580 -13.76 34.17 0.14
C THR A 580 -13.12 33.85 1.49
N VAL A 581 -12.54 34.87 2.14
CA VAL A 581 -12.00 34.78 3.51
C VAL A 581 -12.86 35.62 4.45
N ASN A 582 -13.35 35.04 5.55
CA ASN A 582 -14.18 35.71 6.58
C ASN A 582 -15.40 36.47 6.03
N GLY A 583 -15.99 36.00 4.93
CA GLY A 583 -17.10 36.69 4.26
C GLY A 583 -16.73 38.01 3.58
N GLY A 584 -15.44 38.23 3.28
CA GLY A 584 -14.93 39.38 2.53
C GLY A 584 -15.14 39.29 1.01
N ASP A 585 -14.39 40.09 0.25
CA ASP A 585 -14.45 40.08 -1.21
C ASP A 585 -13.95 38.75 -1.80
N ASP A 586 -14.49 38.36 -2.97
CA ASP A 586 -14.19 37.10 -3.64
C ASP A 586 -12.99 37.25 -4.61
N ILE A 587 -12.01 36.34 -4.53
CA ILE A 587 -10.87 36.30 -5.48
C ILE A 587 -11.04 35.12 -6.41
N ARG A 588 -11.03 35.39 -7.72
CA ARG A 588 -11.28 34.42 -8.79
C ARG A 588 -10.00 33.94 -9.47
N PHE A 589 -9.98 32.66 -9.79
CA PHE A 589 -8.90 31.94 -10.45
C PHE A 589 -9.48 31.06 -11.55
N THR A 590 -8.71 30.89 -12.62
CA THR A 590 -9.03 30.00 -13.74
C THR A 590 -7.84 29.07 -13.92
N ASN A 591 -8.10 27.77 -14.05
CA ASN A 591 -7.10 26.73 -14.27
C ASN A 591 -7.71 25.65 -15.17
N GLY A 592 -6.90 25.01 -16.02
CA GLY A 592 -7.35 23.91 -16.87
C GLY A 592 -7.50 22.59 -16.09
N GLY A 593 -6.69 22.36 -15.06
CA GLY A 593 -6.73 21.14 -14.24
C GLY A 593 -7.91 21.08 -13.26
N ASP A 594 -8.03 19.96 -12.56
CA ASP A 594 -9.06 19.68 -11.53
C ASP A 594 -8.76 20.33 -10.18
N TRP A 595 -7.63 21.04 -10.08
CA TRP A 595 -7.10 21.50 -8.81
C TRP A 595 -6.25 22.76 -8.93
N THR A 596 -6.41 23.70 -7.99
CA THR A 596 -5.76 25.02 -8.05
C THR A 596 -5.18 25.49 -6.72
N TYR A 597 -3.91 25.90 -6.74
CA TYR A 597 -3.30 26.71 -5.69
C TYR A 597 -3.86 28.14 -5.71
N VAL A 598 -4.61 28.49 -4.67
CA VAL A 598 -5.20 29.82 -4.46
C VAL A 598 -4.42 30.56 -3.40
N ARG A 599 -3.93 31.77 -3.71
CA ARG A 599 -3.57 32.78 -2.69
C ARG A 599 -4.77 33.68 -2.43
N PRO A 600 -5.51 33.51 -1.33
CA PRO A 600 -6.66 34.36 -1.01
C PRO A 600 -6.25 35.83 -0.85
N GLY A 601 -7.22 36.75 -0.93
CA GLY A 601 -6.98 38.19 -0.85
C GLY A 601 -6.37 38.66 0.49
N LYS A 602 -6.48 37.83 1.53
CA LYS A 602 -5.77 37.96 2.80
C LYS A 602 -4.64 36.93 2.86
N SER A 603 -3.40 37.40 3.04
CA SER A 603 -2.20 36.57 3.13
C SER A 603 -1.08 37.37 3.84
N PRO A 604 -0.36 36.83 4.83
CA PRO A 604 -0.58 35.53 5.46
C PRO A 604 -1.92 35.45 6.22
N PHE A 605 -2.33 34.24 6.60
CA PHE A 605 -3.55 33.95 7.35
C PHE A 605 -3.40 34.23 8.86
N ASP A 606 -4.45 34.71 9.51
CA ASP A 606 -4.55 34.77 10.98
C ASP A 606 -5.19 33.47 11.52
N LEU A 607 -5.03 33.22 12.83
CA LEU A 607 -5.79 32.18 13.52
C LEU A 607 -7.29 32.47 13.42
N ASP A 608 -8.10 31.41 13.30
CA ASP A 608 -9.55 31.46 13.15
C ASP A 608 -10.05 32.10 11.84
N ASP A 609 -9.18 32.37 10.85
CA ASP A 609 -9.61 32.77 9.51
C ASP A 609 -10.43 31.66 8.84
N THR A 610 -11.59 32.01 8.30
CA THR A 610 -12.51 31.07 7.65
C THR A 610 -12.45 31.20 6.14
N PHE A 611 -12.34 30.07 5.44
CA PHE A 611 -12.24 29.96 3.99
C PHE A 611 -13.46 29.23 3.44
N VAL A 612 -14.02 29.74 2.34
CA VAL A 612 -15.11 29.12 1.59
C VAL A 612 -14.82 29.31 0.10
N ALA A 613 -15.04 28.26 -0.70
CA ALA A 613 -14.88 28.27 -2.15
C ALA A 613 -16.23 28.09 -2.87
N GLN A 614 -16.31 28.58 -4.11
CA GLN A 614 -17.40 28.33 -5.05
C GLN A 614 -16.81 28.18 -6.45
N GLN A 615 -17.35 27.29 -7.28
CA GLN A 615 -16.94 27.16 -8.68
C GLN A 615 -18.05 27.56 -9.66
N PHE A 616 -17.64 28.02 -10.83
CA PHE A 616 -18.50 28.57 -11.89
C PHE A 616 -18.11 28.01 -13.25
N MET A 617 -19.11 27.70 -14.08
CA MET A 617 -18.92 27.35 -15.48
C MET A 617 -20.15 27.77 -16.29
N CYS A 618 -19.93 28.52 -17.37
CA CYS A 618 -21.01 29.24 -18.08
C CYS A 618 -21.82 30.16 -17.12
N GLU A 619 -23.14 29.96 -17.04
CA GLU A 619 -24.04 30.64 -16.09
C GLU A 619 -24.32 29.79 -14.85
N ASP A 620 -23.73 28.59 -14.75
CA ASP A 620 -23.89 27.67 -13.62
C ASP A 620 -22.89 28.01 -12.49
N ALA A 621 -23.35 27.82 -11.26
CA ALA A 621 -22.62 28.14 -10.04
C ALA A 621 -22.90 27.06 -9.00
N SER A 622 -21.85 26.43 -8.50
CA SER A 622 -21.96 25.36 -7.51
C SER A 622 -22.58 25.83 -6.19
N ALA A 623 -22.94 24.88 -5.33
CA ALA A 623 -23.00 25.16 -3.90
C ALA A 623 -21.63 25.64 -3.38
N LEU A 624 -21.65 26.32 -2.23
CA LEU A 624 -20.41 26.66 -1.51
C LEU A 624 -19.74 25.39 -0.98
N SER A 625 -18.42 25.40 -0.87
CA SER A 625 -17.67 24.39 -0.11
C SER A 625 -18.08 24.39 1.36
N ASP A 626 -17.72 23.34 2.09
CA ASP A 626 -17.63 23.43 3.54
C ASP A 626 -16.63 24.53 3.96
N SER A 627 -16.87 25.11 5.13
CA SER A 627 -16.01 26.17 5.67
C SER A 627 -14.83 25.57 6.43
N VAL A 628 -13.62 25.87 5.96
CA VAL A 628 -12.37 25.49 6.63
C VAL A 628 -11.85 26.66 7.47
N THR A 629 -11.29 26.38 8.64
CA THR A 629 -10.76 27.38 9.57
C THR A 629 -9.25 27.23 9.75
N ALA A 630 -8.50 28.33 9.70
CA ALA A 630 -7.06 28.34 9.98
C ALA A 630 -6.77 27.98 11.44
N VAL A 631 -6.04 26.89 11.67
CA VAL A 631 -5.57 26.43 12.98
C VAL A 631 -4.14 26.89 13.27
N ALA A 632 -3.60 26.61 14.47
CA ALA A 632 -2.20 26.89 14.77
C ALA A 632 -1.24 26.11 13.81
N PRO A 633 -0.02 26.62 13.55
CA PRO A 633 1.00 25.86 12.83
C PRO A 633 1.45 24.62 13.65
N PRO A 634 1.95 23.57 13.00
CA PRO A 634 2.49 22.39 13.68
C PRO A 634 3.72 22.75 14.53
N ASN A 635 3.90 22.07 15.66
CA ASN A 635 5.04 22.29 16.56
C ASN A 635 5.58 20.95 17.11
N PRO A 636 6.74 20.46 16.61
CA PRO A 636 7.68 21.18 15.74
C PRO A 636 7.15 21.35 14.31
N MET A 637 7.59 22.43 13.65
CA MET A 637 7.40 22.60 12.21
C MET A 637 8.11 21.46 11.45
N PRO A 638 7.50 20.89 10.39
CA PRO A 638 8.14 19.84 9.59
C PRO A 638 9.37 20.41 8.85
N THR A 639 10.43 19.62 8.81
CA THR A 639 11.66 19.98 8.11
C THR A 639 11.50 19.66 6.62
N PRO A 640 11.65 20.65 5.71
CA PRO A 640 11.56 20.39 4.28
C PRO A 640 12.63 19.39 3.84
N MET A 641 12.32 18.61 2.81
CA MET A 641 13.21 17.60 2.25
C MET A 641 13.28 17.78 0.74
N LEU A 642 14.34 17.24 0.11
CA LEU A 642 14.41 17.11 -1.34
C LEU A 642 14.09 15.68 -1.76
N ASP A 643 13.50 15.56 -2.93
CA ASP A 643 13.31 14.28 -3.60
C ASP A 643 13.83 14.33 -5.05
N PRO A 644 14.89 13.58 -5.41
CA PRO A 644 15.79 12.83 -4.52
C PRO A 644 16.70 13.77 -3.69
N ASN A 645 17.11 13.32 -2.50
CA ASN A 645 18.16 13.96 -1.70
C ASN A 645 19.45 13.10 -1.70
N PRO A 646 20.62 13.62 -2.14
CA PRO A 646 20.82 14.93 -2.76
C PRO A 646 20.30 15.01 -4.20
N PRO A 647 20.11 16.23 -4.73
CA PRO A 647 19.70 16.46 -6.10
C PRO A 647 20.74 15.90 -7.09
N LEU A 648 20.32 15.75 -8.35
CA LEU A 648 21.14 15.20 -9.43
C LEU A 648 21.64 16.30 -10.37
N VAL A 649 22.85 16.10 -10.90
CA VAL A 649 23.36 16.89 -12.03
C VAL A 649 22.40 16.79 -13.23
N ASP A 650 22.30 17.86 -14.00
CA ASP A 650 21.38 18.05 -15.14
C ASP A 650 19.88 18.09 -14.76
N GLN A 651 19.51 18.17 -13.47
CA GLN A 651 18.13 18.51 -13.06
C GLN A 651 17.76 19.94 -13.48
N PRO A 652 16.57 20.14 -14.10
CA PRO A 652 15.97 21.47 -14.28
C PRO A 652 15.09 21.87 -13.09
N TYR A 653 14.64 20.89 -12.30
CA TYR A 653 13.68 21.05 -11.20
C TYR A 653 14.17 20.39 -9.91
N LEU A 654 13.71 20.91 -8.78
CA LEU A 654 13.79 20.26 -7.48
C LEU A 654 12.37 19.96 -6.98
N ALA A 655 12.03 18.70 -6.68
CA ALA A 655 10.84 18.40 -5.89
C ALA A 655 11.16 18.58 -4.40
N ILE A 656 10.29 19.32 -3.71
CA ILE A 656 10.44 19.61 -2.28
C ILE A 656 9.29 18.96 -1.53
N SER A 657 9.61 18.10 -0.57
CA SER A 657 8.65 17.40 0.30
C SER A 657 8.79 17.86 1.75
N SER A 658 7.98 17.28 2.65
CA SER A 658 7.87 17.64 4.07
C SER A 658 7.60 19.13 4.33
N LEU A 659 6.73 19.74 3.52
CA LEU A 659 6.25 21.11 3.67
C LEU A 659 4.96 21.15 4.50
N ALA A 660 4.87 22.12 5.42
CA ALA A 660 3.62 22.43 6.11
C ALA A 660 2.64 23.14 5.16
N ASN A 661 1.36 22.81 5.27
CA ASN A 661 0.32 23.32 4.37
C ASN A 661 0.25 24.86 4.42
N GLY A 662 0.40 25.49 3.26
CA GLY A 662 0.38 26.94 3.09
C GLY A 662 1.69 27.64 3.43
N ALA A 663 2.75 26.93 3.83
CA ALA A 663 4.05 27.55 4.13
C ALA A 663 4.60 28.37 2.97
N LEU A 664 5.32 29.45 3.27
CA LEU A 664 6.17 30.13 2.31
C LEU A 664 7.50 29.38 2.25
N THR A 665 7.85 28.89 1.07
CA THR A 665 9.12 28.20 0.84
C THR A 665 10.04 29.09 0.03
N VAL A 666 11.31 29.15 0.44
CA VAL A 666 12.39 29.85 -0.25
C VAL A 666 13.51 28.85 -0.52
N VAL A 667 13.97 28.80 -1.77
CA VAL A 667 15.10 27.97 -2.19
C VAL A 667 16.25 28.91 -2.54
N GLU A 668 17.39 28.72 -1.89
CA GLU A 668 18.63 29.46 -2.13
C GLU A 668 19.76 28.51 -2.57
N GLU A 669 20.68 29.00 -3.41
CA GLU A 669 21.93 28.30 -3.75
C GLU A 669 23.13 29.04 -3.12
N ASN A 670 24.12 28.27 -2.64
CA ASN A 670 25.28 28.75 -1.90
C ASN A 670 26.29 29.54 -2.77
N GLY A 671 25.92 30.77 -3.09
CA GLY A 671 26.74 31.73 -3.83
C GLY A 671 25.92 32.62 -4.75
N THR A 672 24.79 32.10 -5.25
CA THR A 672 23.82 32.79 -6.11
C THR A 672 22.75 33.50 -5.28
N GLY A 673 22.36 32.94 -4.14
CA GLY A 673 21.25 33.42 -3.30
C GLY A 673 19.92 32.80 -3.71
N GLN A 674 18.81 33.52 -3.49
CA GLN A 674 17.46 33.05 -3.79
C GLN A 674 17.26 32.66 -5.26
N VAL A 675 17.00 31.37 -5.48
CA VAL A 675 16.66 30.74 -6.77
C VAL A 675 15.16 30.81 -7.02
N ALA A 676 14.35 30.57 -5.97
CA ALA A 676 12.90 30.59 -6.06
C ALA A 676 12.23 30.98 -4.74
N SER A 677 10.97 31.41 -4.81
CA SER A 677 10.06 31.38 -3.67
C SER A 677 8.63 31.13 -4.14
N PHE A 678 7.95 30.25 -3.42
CA PHE A 678 6.60 29.79 -3.71
C PHE A 678 5.90 29.45 -2.40
N SER A 679 4.65 29.02 -2.46
CA SER A 679 3.94 28.48 -1.31
C SER A 679 3.01 27.38 -1.82
N SER A 680 3.08 26.21 -1.18
CA SER A 680 2.22 25.07 -1.50
C SER A 680 1.21 24.84 -0.39
N ALA A 681 -0.03 24.54 -0.76
CA ALA A 681 -1.08 24.15 0.18
C ALA A 681 -1.08 22.66 0.56
N ILE A 682 -0.37 21.80 -0.20
CA ILE A 682 -0.19 20.38 0.11
C ILE A 682 1.29 20.00 0.17
N ASN A 683 1.57 18.89 0.85
CA ASN A 683 2.88 18.26 0.92
C ASN A 683 3.21 17.35 -0.29
N ARG A 684 2.58 17.52 -1.46
CA ARG A 684 2.88 16.73 -2.67
C ARG A 684 3.92 17.43 -3.54
N HIS A 685 5.19 17.23 -3.18
CA HIS A 685 6.37 17.38 -4.05
C HIS A 685 6.37 18.58 -5.04
N PRO A 686 6.02 19.83 -4.65
CA PRO A 686 6.07 20.98 -5.57
C PRO A 686 7.41 21.09 -6.31
N GLU A 687 7.33 21.07 -7.65
CA GLU A 687 8.47 21.24 -8.54
C GLU A 687 8.92 22.71 -8.59
N VAL A 688 10.16 22.96 -8.20
CA VAL A 688 10.80 24.26 -8.34
C VAL A 688 11.69 24.25 -9.57
N ASN A 689 11.32 24.99 -10.62
CA ASN A 689 12.18 25.20 -11.80
C ASN A 689 13.42 26.02 -11.41
N VAL A 690 14.50 25.33 -11.09
CA VAL A 690 15.79 25.92 -10.71
C VAL A 690 16.60 26.33 -11.94
N GLU A 691 16.33 25.77 -13.13
CA GLU A 691 16.96 26.23 -14.37
C GLU A 691 16.69 27.73 -14.62
N ASN A 692 15.44 28.16 -14.44
CA ASN A 692 15.04 29.57 -14.56
C ASN A 692 15.68 30.47 -13.49
N GLY A 693 15.79 29.99 -12.24
CA GLY A 693 16.36 30.76 -11.13
C GLY A 693 17.89 30.88 -11.17
N LEU A 694 18.58 29.82 -11.60
CA LEU A 694 20.05 29.79 -11.74
C LEU A 694 20.54 30.29 -13.12
N GLY A 695 19.67 30.27 -14.13
CA GLY A 695 20.05 30.44 -15.55
C GLY A 695 20.83 29.26 -16.13
N ARG A 696 20.74 28.08 -15.49
CA ARG A 696 21.44 26.83 -15.83
C ARG A 696 20.83 25.64 -15.08
N LEU A 697 20.98 24.43 -15.63
CA LEU A 697 20.72 23.19 -14.90
C LEU A 697 21.64 23.04 -13.66
N VAL A 698 21.24 22.14 -12.75
CA VAL A 698 22.03 21.75 -11.57
C VAL A 698 23.38 21.15 -11.98
N GLN A 699 24.45 21.56 -11.31
CA GLN A 699 25.84 21.16 -11.55
C GLN A 699 26.45 20.45 -10.34
N ALA A 700 27.49 19.64 -10.58
CA ALA A 700 28.13 18.86 -9.53
C ALA A 700 28.75 19.78 -8.46
N GLY A 701 28.33 19.59 -7.20
CA GLY A 701 28.75 20.42 -6.09
C GLY A 701 27.90 21.66 -5.82
N ASP A 702 26.83 21.90 -6.59
CA ASP A 702 25.78 22.84 -6.19
C ASP A 702 25.23 22.42 -4.82
N GLN A 703 25.04 23.39 -3.93
CA GLN A 703 24.48 23.17 -2.60
C GLN A 703 23.37 24.19 -2.34
N PHE A 704 22.21 23.68 -1.94
CA PHE A 704 21.02 24.47 -1.70
C PHE A 704 20.78 24.68 -0.20
N GLN A 705 20.01 25.71 0.14
CA GLN A 705 19.32 25.84 1.42
C GLN A 705 17.83 26.02 1.13
N ILE A 706 17.00 25.23 1.81
CA ILE A 706 15.53 25.33 1.72
C ILE A 706 15.03 25.84 3.06
N VAL A 707 14.31 26.96 3.03
CA VAL A 707 13.66 27.55 4.20
C VAL A 707 12.16 27.42 4.02
N SER A 708 11.49 26.81 4.98
CA SER A 708 10.03 26.70 5.05
C SER A 708 9.53 27.52 6.23
N THR A 709 8.61 28.44 5.97
CA THR A 709 8.14 29.45 6.92
C THR A 709 6.61 29.40 7.03
N LEU A 710 6.11 29.14 8.24
CA LEU A 710 4.77 29.56 8.66
C LEU A 710 4.93 30.72 9.65
N CYS A 711 4.62 30.50 10.93
CA CYS A 711 4.90 31.49 11.98
C CYS A 711 6.33 31.39 12.52
N GLU A 712 7.02 30.28 12.25
CA GLU A 712 8.44 30.04 12.54
C GLU A 712 9.14 29.50 11.27
N ASP A 713 10.45 29.72 11.19
CA ASP A 713 11.30 29.24 10.10
C ASP A 713 11.94 27.89 10.47
N VAL A 714 11.82 26.90 9.59
CA VAL A 714 12.64 25.67 9.63
C VAL A 714 13.48 25.56 8.36
N LYS A 715 14.71 25.07 8.53
CA LYS A 715 15.74 25.04 7.50
C LYS A 715 16.22 23.63 7.22
N PHE A 716 16.49 23.37 5.94
CA PHE A 716 17.13 22.15 5.46
C PHE A 716 18.28 22.52 4.52
N GLU A 717 19.41 21.84 4.69
CA GLU A 717 20.58 21.94 3.83
C GLU A 717 20.87 20.53 3.29
N PRO A 718 20.42 20.21 2.06
CA PRO A 718 20.75 18.93 1.42
C PRO A 718 22.26 18.78 1.22
N GLU A 719 22.68 17.52 1.05
CA GLU A 719 24.03 17.23 0.56
C GLU A 719 24.22 17.81 -0.87
N PRO A 720 25.45 18.13 -1.30
CA PRO A 720 25.68 18.69 -2.62
C PRO A 720 25.26 17.76 -3.77
N ALA A 721 24.89 18.34 -4.91
CA ALA A 721 24.35 17.61 -6.05
C ALA A 721 25.28 16.48 -6.54
N ARG A 722 24.72 15.27 -6.70
CA ARG A 722 25.42 14.03 -7.09
C ARG A 722 25.27 13.71 -8.58
N PRO A 723 26.16 12.88 -9.17
CA PRO A 723 26.09 12.54 -10.60
C PRO A 723 24.79 11.81 -10.99
N CYS A 724 24.28 12.08 -12.20
CA CYS A 724 23.02 11.53 -12.67
C CYS A 724 23.07 10.03 -13.01
N GLU A 725 24.23 9.40 -13.01
CA GLU A 725 24.37 7.93 -13.11
C GLU A 725 23.75 7.20 -11.91
N SER A 726 23.38 7.94 -10.86
CA SER A 726 22.70 7.42 -9.67
C SER A 726 21.19 7.73 -9.62
N LEU A 727 20.60 7.92 -10.81
CA LEU A 727 19.17 8.13 -11.05
C LEU A 727 18.34 6.93 -10.52
N PRO A 728 17.34 7.15 -9.64
CA PRO A 728 16.53 6.06 -9.11
C PRO A 728 15.69 5.40 -10.20
N VAL A 729 15.18 4.21 -9.90
CA VAL A 729 14.17 3.55 -10.73
C VAL A 729 12.83 4.25 -10.49
N PRO A 730 12.09 4.69 -11.53
CA PRO A 730 10.79 5.32 -11.35
C PRO A 730 9.74 4.28 -10.98
N HIS A 731 8.66 4.67 -10.29
CA HIS A 731 7.52 3.80 -10.02
C HIS A 731 6.25 4.36 -10.64
N ILE A 732 5.32 3.47 -10.99
CA ILE A 732 4.03 3.81 -11.59
C ILE A 732 2.90 3.13 -10.82
N GLU A 733 1.70 3.69 -10.87
CA GLU A 733 0.50 3.01 -10.41
C GLU A 733 0.26 1.74 -11.23
N THR A 734 -0.53 0.83 -10.66
CA THR A 734 -1.00 -0.38 -11.35
C THR A 734 -1.61 -0.02 -12.73
N PRO A 735 -1.04 -0.48 -13.86
CA PRO A 735 -1.57 -0.16 -15.19
C PRO A 735 -2.92 -0.85 -15.42
N ILE A 736 -3.84 -0.17 -16.11
CA ILE A 736 -5.19 -0.70 -16.35
C ILE A 736 -5.43 -0.93 -17.84
N VAL A 737 -5.91 -2.13 -18.18
CA VAL A 737 -6.30 -2.53 -19.53
C VAL A 737 -7.29 -1.53 -20.13
N GLY A 738 -7.04 -1.14 -21.39
CA GLY A 738 -7.82 -0.15 -22.14
C GLY A 738 -7.30 1.29 -22.05
N LYS A 739 -6.63 1.67 -20.95
CA LYS A 739 -6.13 3.06 -20.78
C LYS A 739 -5.02 3.39 -21.79
N MET A 740 -4.94 4.67 -22.15
CA MET A 740 -3.98 5.26 -23.10
C MET A 740 -2.87 6.06 -22.39
N SER A 741 -2.74 5.91 -21.08
CA SER A 741 -1.78 6.60 -20.23
C SER A 741 -1.43 5.74 -19.01
N ILE A 742 -0.37 6.12 -18.31
CA ILE A 742 0.01 5.60 -16.98
C ILE A 742 0.22 6.76 -16.01
N THR A 743 -0.05 6.52 -14.72
CA THR A 743 0.27 7.44 -13.62
C THR A 743 1.63 7.09 -13.04
N VAL A 744 2.53 8.06 -12.88
CA VAL A 744 3.87 7.91 -12.32
C VAL A 744 3.85 8.40 -10.87
N THR A 745 4.22 7.53 -9.94
CA THR A 745 4.13 7.78 -8.47
C THR A 745 5.45 8.21 -7.85
N ASP A 746 6.57 7.88 -8.49
CA ASP A 746 7.93 8.21 -8.06
C ASP A 746 8.79 8.42 -9.30
N TYR A 747 9.39 9.59 -9.43
CA TYR A 747 10.27 9.96 -10.53
C TYR A 747 11.13 11.17 -10.16
N VAL A 748 12.14 11.45 -10.97
CA VAL A 748 12.94 12.67 -10.85
C VAL A 748 12.33 13.79 -11.68
N PRO A 749 11.94 14.92 -11.07
CA PRO A 749 11.43 16.10 -11.78
C PRO A 749 12.23 16.51 -13.02
N GLY A 750 11.52 16.66 -14.14
CA GLY A 750 12.12 16.97 -15.46
C GLY A 750 12.82 15.81 -16.18
N ALA A 751 12.84 14.60 -15.61
CA ALA A 751 13.25 13.41 -16.35
C ALA A 751 12.22 13.04 -17.43
N ARG A 752 12.68 12.35 -18.48
CA ARG A 752 11.81 11.67 -19.44
C ARG A 752 11.49 10.27 -18.92
N ILE A 753 10.21 9.94 -18.83
CA ILE A 753 9.71 8.63 -18.43
C ILE A 753 9.47 7.81 -19.69
N LEU A 754 10.10 6.65 -19.76
CA LEU A 754 10.13 5.76 -20.91
C LEU A 754 9.38 4.47 -20.55
N VAL A 755 8.49 4.01 -21.43
CA VAL A 755 7.58 2.90 -21.16
C VAL A 755 7.67 1.89 -22.30
N TRP A 756 7.92 0.63 -21.97
CA TRP A 756 7.94 -0.50 -22.89
C TRP A 756 6.87 -1.53 -22.50
N ASP A 757 6.43 -2.33 -23.47
CA ASP A 757 5.56 -3.49 -23.24
C ASP A 757 6.33 -4.81 -23.08
N GLU A 758 5.62 -5.94 -22.95
CA GLU A 758 6.19 -7.27 -22.73
C GLU A 758 7.01 -7.81 -23.92
N SER A 759 6.99 -7.10 -25.05
CA SER A 759 7.79 -7.41 -26.24
C SER A 759 9.07 -6.55 -26.36
N ASP A 760 9.40 -5.77 -25.32
CA ASP A 760 10.43 -4.73 -25.30
C ASP A 760 10.17 -3.63 -26.36
N ALA A 761 8.94 -3.43 -26.81
CA ALA A 761 8.59 -2.33 -27.72
C ALA A 761 8.29 -1.07 -26.91
N LYS A 762 8.99 0.05 -27.17
CA LYS A 762 8.70 1.32 -26.48
C LYS A 762 7.32 1.83 -26.91
N ILE A 763 6.41 1.96 -25.96
CA ILE A 763 5.05 2.46 -26.16
C ILE A 763 4.82 3.86 -25.58
N GLY A 764 5.73 4.37 -24.73
CA GLY A 764 5.66 5.72 -24.15
C GLY A 764 7.02 6.39 -23.94
N ASP A 765 7.04 7.72 -24.04
CA ASP A 765 8.16 8.64 -23.78
C ASP A 765 7.56 10.03 -23.49
N GLY A 766 7.45 10.39 -22.21
CA GLY A 766 6.81 11.60 -21.68
C GLY A 766 7.58 12.19 -20.48
N SER A 767 6.95 13.07 -19.68
CA SER A 767 7.45 13.57 -18.39
C SER A 767 6.27 13.81 -17.41
N GLY A 768 6.55 13.97 -16.12
CA GLY A 768 5.53 14.27 -15.10
C GLY A 768 4.82 13.05 -14.51
N THR A 769 3.79 13.31 -13.69
CA THR A 769 2.93 12.28 -13.08
C THR A 769 2.03 11.53 -14.06
N GLU A 770 1.86 11.98 -15.30
CA GLU A 770 1.10 11.24 -16.32
C GLU A 770 1.85 11.11 -17.63
N VAL A 771 1.95 9.89 -18.15
CA VAL A 771 2.61 9.61 -19.44
C VAL A 771 1.61 9.01 -20.40
N GLY A 772 1.29 9.73 -21.47
CA GLY A 772 0.50 9.19 -22.57
C GLY A 772 1.19 8.03 -23.28
N LEU A 773 0.43 7.13 -23.89
CA LEU A 773 0.94 5.97 -24.61
C LEU A 773 0.60 6.04 -26.11
N THR A 774 1.34 5.30 -26.93
CA THR A 774 1.11 5.19 -28.37
C THR A 774 0.06 4.14 -28.75
N ARG A 775 -0.33 3.29 -27.82
CA ARG A 775 -1.42 2.30 -27.90
C ARG A 775 -2.12 2.17 -26.55
N SER A 776 -3.33 1.61 -26.53
CA SER A 776 -3.96 1.19 -25.27
C SER A 776 -3.15 0.07 -24.63
N ILE A 777 -3.19 0.02 -23.30
CA ILE A 777 -2.78 -1.14 -22.52
C ILE A 777 -3.73 -2.30 -22.86
N VAL A 778 -3.23 -3.52 -23.02
CA VAL A 778 -4.01 -4.73 -23.30
C VAL A 778 -3.80 -5.80 -22.22
N GLN A 779 -4.72 -6.75 -22.14
CA GLN A 779 -4.62 -7.84 -21.16
C GLN A 779 -3.34 -8.66 -21.39
N GLY A 780 -2.57 -8.85 -20.32
CA GLY A 780 -1.28 -9.55 -20.36
C GLY A 780 -0.07 -8.65 -20.66
N ASP A 781 -0.27 -7.36 -20.91
CA ASP A 781 0.83 -6.38 -20.93
C ASP A 781 1.62 -6.44 -19.61
N ILE A 782 2.94 -6.47 -19.74
CA ILE A 782 3.86 -6.26 -18.63
C ILE A 782 4.65 -4.99 -18.96
N LEU A 783 4.24 -3.88 -18.35
CA LEU A 783 4.87 -2.59 -18.60
C LEU A 783 6.19 -2.51 -17.87
N THR A 784 7.22 -2.07 -18.59
CA THR A 784 8.55 -1.79 -18.05
C THR A 784 8.80 -0.30 -18.16
N VAL A 785 9.24 0.35 -17.09
CA VAL A 785 9.35 1.81 -16.98
C VAL A 785 10.74 2.21 -16.49
N ALA A 786 11.42 3.08 -17.24
CA ALA A 786 12.70 3.66 -16.87
C ALA A 786 12.62 5.19 -16.98
N GLN A 787 13.60 5.88 -16.41
CA GLN A 787 13.68 7.33 -16.57
C GLN A 787 15.06 7.77 -17.07
N ARG A 788 15.06 8.89 -17.81
CA ARG A 788 16.25 9.53 -18.36
C ARG A 788 16.31 10.99 -17.96
N LEU A 789 17.41 11.38 -17.33
CA LEU A 789 17.72 12.76 -17.01
C LEU A 789 18.95 13.22 -17.81
N GLY A 790 18.79 14.22 -18.67
CA GLY A 790 19.85 14.66 -19.58
C GLY A 790 20.36 13.51 -20.45
N ASN A 791 21.62 13.10 -20.23
CA ASN A 791 22.23 11.95 -20.90
C ASN A 791 22.25 10.66 -20.07
N CYS A 792 21.85 10.72 -18.79
CA CYS A 792 21.82 9.57 -17.88
C CYS A 792 20.50 8.81 -17.99
N MET A 793 20.58 7.48 -18.06
CA MET A 793 19.45 6.55 -17.87
C MET A 793 19.56 5.96 -16.46
N SER A 794 18.44 5.55 -15.85
CA SER A 794 18.47 4.67 -14.67
C SER A 794 19.18 3.35 -15.04
N GLU A 795 19.91 2.72 -14.10
CA GLU A 795 20.58 1.44 -14.38
C GLU A 795 19.56 0.28 -14.51
N GLU A 796 18.40 0.42 -13.88
CA GLU A 796 17.29 -0.53 -13.86
C GLU A 796 15.96 0.18 -14.19
N ALA A 797 14.97 -0.62 -14.59
CA ALA A 797 13.60 -0.23 -14.87
C ALA A 797 12.63 -0.92 -13.91
N TYR A 798 11.51 -0.28 -13.59
CA TYR A 798 10.41 -0.88 -12.83
C TYR A 798 9.48 -1.61 -13.77
N GLN A 799 9.27 -2.90 -13.52
CA GLN A 799 8.35 -3.73 -14.29
C GLN A 799 7.09 -4.00 -13.48
N VAL A 800 5.90 -3.85 -14.07
CA VAL A 800 4.59 -4.13 -13.44
C VAL A 800 3.58 -4.63 -14.48
N ALA A 801 2.76 -5.62 -14.12
CA ALA A 801 1.74 -6.17 -15.00
C ALA A 801 0.44 -5.36 -14.97
N ALA A 802 -0.22 -5.25 -16.13
CA ALA A 802 -1.52 -4.61 -16.25
C ALA A 802 -2.65 -5.47 -15.65
N VAL A 803 -3.66 -4.80 -15.07
CA VAL A 803 -4.87 -5.43 -14.52
C VAL A 803 -6.14 -5.01 -15.26
N CYS A 804 -7.14 -5.88 -15.18
CA CYS A 804 -8.51 -5.61 -15.59
C CYS A 804 -9.32 -5.04 -14.41
N ILE A 805 -10.22 -4.09 -14.69
CA ILE A 805 -11.16 -3.55 -13.69
C ILE A 805 -12.54 -4.21 -13.72
N SER A 806 -12.86 -5.02 -14.73
CA SER A 806 -14.04 -5.89 -14.73
C SER A 806 -13.75 -7.26 -15.36
N GLU A 807 -14.55 -8.27 -15.02
CA GLU A 807 -14.49 -9.62 -15.65
C GLU A 807 -14.62 -9.53 -17.18
N LYS A 808 -15.44 -8.57 -17.65
CA LYS A 808 -15.73 -8.33 -19.07
C LYS A 808 -14.55 -7.71 -19.83
N ASP A 809 -13.73 -6.89 -19.19
CA ASP A 809 -12.52 -6.32 -19.81
C ASP A 809 -11.39 -7.35 -19.92
N CYS A 810 -11.60 -8.54 -19.32
CA CYS A 810 -10.60 -9.55 -19.07
C CYS A 810 -10.91 -10.90 -19.76
N ASP A 811 -12.01 -10.99 -20.52
CA ASP A 811 -12.53 -12.24 -21.15
C ASP A 811 -12.51 -13.45 -20.20
N LEU A 812 -12.81 -13.23 -18.90
CA LEU A 812 -12.83 -14.27 -17.86
C LEU A 812 -14.16 -15.04 -17.84
N ASP A 813 -14.38 -15.87 -18.88
CA ASP A 813 -15.54 -16.76 -19.09
C ASP A 813 -15.35 -18.19 -18.49
#